data_AF-A0A316X7X1-F1
#
_entry.id   AF-A0A316X7X1-F1
#
_cell.length_a   1.000
_cell.length_b   1.000
_cell.length_c   1.000
_cell.angle_alpha   90.00
_cell.angle_beta   90.00
_cell.angle_gamma   90.00
#
_symmetry.space_group_name_H-M   'P 1'
#
loop_
_entity.id
_entity.type
_entity.pdbx_description
1 polymer ?
#
loop_
_entity_poly.entity_id
_entity_poly.type
_entity_poly.pdbx_seq_one_letter_code
_entity_poly.pdbx_strand_id
1 'polypeptide(L)'
;MKKLYLVIVMTLFSIVQAQNISFTDQNFKNKLLSSGPGNQIAKNLAGNFFAADANQDNEISVSEAAQISYLDISNSSISNLNNIGSFTNLITLKCQGNSLSSALNLAGIASLQRLECQNNQLTSVTISNPVYVNTANNNLSAIYFPGNTDNLAYVDIRNNHIAGFTTLEYPALTDFYADGNPITTLKIYKTATTDFVLRPITQLQELYFYSSFNGIDYTPTSFTIDNFPNLKTISGYGIKPANGLNLSNLPALTYASVTGVSKISVKNINPAIIPSGLNLLVDEFHENGTSNSSTIDRTSVRAKKYYFENLTSVGNLSYKIDTEATEVHFNNLPVLDTLALSTYHPMDGCLDFDFSTIGSLKKLKIDDISYSSINLANLNLLKILQINAVSCDPATSVVNISGLPQLEYIYIKDRFLKTININSLNTLKDLKLYGTEYSSITMGALPYLQDFLLDTTDKLPTNPVNLLAFNDFPNLQNITLMHPVVSALSFNNLPNLKTFITGDIHDLTTSEVPAAYNFSNLPSLENLVLNNANVFPLTLNNLPGLKKITIKRTLFAESYTFQNLPLLEDVNIEYPQSGYSYLKNLAFNNLPHIKNITLKDFFYLNTLDLGNINTTLENLSLQHAVYLYGTLNALSFNNFPQLKTLHLQNNLKTLQLSDLPQLNTLHVSGNKFTNLAIANLPALESFTSNSNLLSTAYNITFSNVPALKMVDVSNNGYNLRKIDLSEAPQLEKLYFKSSTYNTPATLDYINLKNGNPNMLVMDTGSFKNICVDDDNERTQLQSLQPNLANTVFTSYCTLTPAGSNYKVEGKANFDSNNNGCDVSDPKFANLKFGINTGGVLSTFTANQNGLFSIPLLTGTHTITPILENPAYFNVSPTNLTVNFPTQTSPVAQDFCISANGTHNDLELMLIPVTDAAPGFDAQYKIVYKNKGTASQSGNIAFNFNNNLMLYKSATIPPSSQSTGAVNWNFTNLLPFETKEITVTVKLNTPTQTPPLNGGDILHYAAQIIGATDETPADNNFALNQTVVNSFDPNDKTCLEGTSIAQTQVGDYVHYLIRFENTGTANAKNIVVKDEFDISKFDISSLIPLNGSHNFVTRVTNPNVVEFIFENIQLPFNDANNDGYVSFKIKTKSTLTGGDSFSNTAKIYFDYNAPIITNTYTTTVESTLGISEIKNNKTEISIYPNPVKDLLYIRSDKEIIKTEIFDVSGRILSSVVVKNKSLDVNDLPKGQYIIKIFTKDSISNLKFFKQ
;
A
#
# COMPACT_ATOMS: atom_id res chain seq x y z
N MET A 1 30.10 95.81 -94.49
CA MET A 1 29.79 94.37 -94.34
C MET A 1 31.03 93.46 -94.15
N LYS A 2 32.09 93.91 -93.43
CA LYS A 2 33.22 93.04 -93.02
C LYS A 2 33.36 92.86 -91.50
N LYS A 3 32.56 93.58 -90.70
CA LYS A 3 32.57 93.49 -89.23
C LYS A 3 31.55 92.49 -88.65
N LEU A 4 30.61 91.97 -89.44
CA LEU A 4 29.56 91.06 -88.94
C LEU A 4 30.00 89.58 -88.94
N TYR A 5 30.82 89.15 -89.90
CA TYR A 5 31.38 87.79 -89.93
C TYR A 5 32.50 87.58 -88.90
N LEU A 6 33.29 88.62 -88.57
CA LEU A 6 34.30 88.52 -87.52
C LEU A 6 33.66 88.42 -86.13
N VAL A 7 32.52 89.09 -85.90
CA VAL A 7 31.79 89.01 -84.63
C VAL A 7 31.08 87.66 -84.49
N ILE A 8 30.48 87.11 -85.56
CA ILE A 8 29.85 85.77 -85.49
C ILE A 8 30.89 84.65 -85.33
N VAL A 9 32.07 84.76 -85.94
CA VAL A 9 33.16 83.78 -85.74
C VAL A 9 33.86 83.95 -84.38
N MET A 10 33.93 85.17 -83.82
CA MET A 10 34.40 85.36 -82.43
C MET A 10 33.37 84.96 -81.37
N THR A 11 32.06 85.00 -81.65
CA THR A 11 31.04 84.50 -80.70
C THR A 11 30.84 82.98 -80.77
N LEU A 12 31.32 82.32 -81.82
CA LEU A 12 31.33 80.85 -81.93
C LEU A 12 32.58 80.19 -81.30
N PHE A 13 33.62 80.96 -80.94
CA PHE A 13 34.79 80.45 -80.20
C PHE A 13 34.77 80.71 -78.69
N SER A 14 33.72 81.35 -78.16
CA SER A 14 33.62 81.72 -76.74
C SER A 14 32.70 80.82 -75.90
N ILE A 15 32.34 79.61 -76.38
CA ILE A 15 31.58 78.63 -75.59
C ILE A 15 32.15 77.21 -75.75
N VAL A 16 33.44 77.05 -75.44
CA VAL A 16 33.96 75.79 -74.86
C VAL A 16 34.87 76.21 -73.71
N GLN A 17 34.27 76.64 -72.61
CA GLN A 17 35.00 76.66 -71.34
C GLN A 17 35.04 75.20 -70.87
N ALA A 18 36.23 74.64 -70.74
CA ALA A 18 36.41 73.34 -70.11
C ALA A 18 35.81 73.42 -68.70
N GLN A 19 34.96 72.46 -68.32
CA GLN A 19 34.39 72.46 -66.98
C GLN A 19 35.48 72.04 -65.99
N ASN A 20 36.05 73.02 -65.30
CA ASN A 20 37.08 72.79 -64.29
C ASN A 20 36.47 72.09 -63.07
N ILE A 21 37.16 71.07 -62.57
CA ILE A 21 36.79 70.32 -61.38
C ILE A 21 37.15 71.17 -60.16
N SER A 22 36.19 71.41 -59.28
CA SER A 22 36.44 72.11 -58.01
C SER A 22 36.98 71.13 -56.97
N PHE A 23 38.22 71.29 -56.53
CA PHE A 23 38.82 70.45 -55.49
C PHE A 23 38.68 71.14 -54.12
N THR A 24 38.03 70.47 -53.16
CA THR A 24 37.93 70.99 -51.78
C THR A 24 39.21 70.75 -50.98
N ASP A 25 40.03 69.78 -51.39
CA ASP A 25 41.33 69.48 -50.78
C ASP A 25 42.47 70.00 -51.66
N GLN A 26 43.19 71.00 -51.17
CA GLN A 26 44.26 71.64 -51.92
C GLN A 26 45.47 70.72 -52.10
N ASN A 27 45.73 69.79 -51.17
CA ASN A 27 46.81 68.82 -51.30
C ASN A 27 46.51 67.84 -52.44
N PHE A 28 45.24 67.46 -52.61
CA PHE A 28 44.83 66.64 -53.75
C PHE A 28 45.03 67.37 -55.09
N LYS A 29 44.58 68.63 -55.20
CA LYS A 29 44.81 69.45 -56.41
C LYS A 29 46.30 69.63 -56.70
N ASN A 30 47.09 70.00 -55.70
CA ASN A 30 48.53 70.20 -55.86
C ASN A 30 49.25 68.92 -56.31
N LYS A 31 48.82 67.76 -55.78
CA LYS A 31 49.37 66.47 -56.19
C LYS A 31 49.09 66.19 -57.67
N LEU A 32 47.88 66.47 -58.15
CA LEU A 32 47.52 66.35 -59.57
C LEU A 32 48.32 67.31 -60.46
N LEU A 33 48.43 68.58 -60.08
CA LEU A 33 49.20 69.58 -60.84
C LEU A 33 50.71 69.26 -60.90
N SER A 34 51.23 68.56 -59.88
CA SER A 34 52.62 68.11 -59.87
C SER A 34 52.91 66.90 -60.78
N SER A 35 51.88 66.28 -61.36
CA SER A 35 52.06 65.12 -62.24
C SER A 35 52.78 65.49 -63.53
N GLY A 36 53.57 64.56 -64.06
CA GLY A 36 54.29 64.76 -65.31
C GLY A 36 54.96 63.48 -65.78
N PRO A 37 55.49 63.44 -67.01
CA PRO A 37 56.18 62.26 -67.55
C PRO A 37 57.37 61.78 -66.71
N GLY A 38 57.95 62.66 -65.88
CA GLY A 38 59.10 62.37 -65.01
C GLY A 38 58.75 61.81 -63.62
N ASN A 39 57.47 61.63 -63.28
CA ASN A 39 57.06 61.08 -61.99
C ASN A 39 55.95 60.04 -62.13
N GLN A 40 55.72 59.28 -61.04
CA GLN A 40 54.81 58.13 -61.06
C GLN A 40 53.38 58.47 -60.60
N ILE A 41 52.94 59.72 -60.79
CA ILE A 41 51.69 60.21 -60.21
C ILE A 41 50.48 59.84 -61.06
N ALA A 42 50.49 60.11 -62.38
CA ALA A 42 49.34 59.86 -63.25
C ALA A 42 49.75 59.20 -64.57
N LYS A 43 49.05 58.15 -65.02
CA LYS A 43 49.20 57.59 -66.38
C LYS A 43 47.97 57.86 -67.23
N ASN A 44 48.20 58.10 -68.52
CA ASN A 44 47.13 58.26 -69.49
C ASN A 44 46.51 56.92 -69.91
N LEU A 45 45.51 56.95 -70.79
CA LEU A 45 44.85 55.74 -71.33
C LEU A 45 45.79 54.81 -72.12
N ALA A 46 46.94 55.31 -72.60
CA ALA A 46 47.98 54.51 -73.25
C ALA A 46 49.01 53.92 -72.26
N GLY A 47 48.85 54.16 -70.95
CA GLY A 47 49.72 53.63 -69.89
C GLY A 47 51.01 54.42 -69.66
N ASN A 48 51.19 55.57 -70.31
CA ASN A 48 52.36 56.44 -70.16
C ASN A 48 52.14 57.48 -69.06
N PHE A 49 53.18 57.78 -68.26
CA PHE A 49 53.11 58.87 -67.28
C PHE A 49 53.01 60.22 -67.98
N PHE A 50 52.15 61.11 -67.50
CA PHE A 50 51.89 62.40 -68.14
C PHE A 50 51.43 63.46 -67.13
N ALA A 51 51.40 64.73 -67.58
CA ALA A 51 50.89 65.84 -66.79
C ALA A 51 49.35 65.89 -66.88
N ALA A 52 48.68 65.88 -65.73
CA ALA A 52 47.22 65.92 -65.63
C ALA A 52 46.65 67.27 -66.08
N ASP A 53 47.35 68.38 -65.80
CA ASP A 53 47.06 69.71 -66.36
C ASP A 53 47.76 69.81 -67.72
N ALA A 54 47.02 69.52 -68.79
CA ALA A 54 47.59 69.43 -70.13
C ALA A 54 47.71 70.81 -70.79
N ASN A 55 46.87 71.77 -70.40
CA ASN A 55 46.83 73.12 -70.96
C ASN A 55 47.63 74.15 -70.13
N GLN A 56 48.13 73.77 -68.95
CA GLN A 56 48.92 74.56 -68.01
C GLN A 56 48.18 75.78 -67.43
N ASP A 57 46.86 75.71 -67.29
CA ASP A 57 46.05 76.78 -66.70
C ASP A 57 45.98 76.72 -65.17
N ASN A 58 46.65 75.74 -64.53
CA ASN A 58 46.63 75.43 -63.10
C ASN A 58 45.27 74.95 -62.57
N GLU A 59 44.37 74.56 -63.45
CA GLU A 59 43.12 73.88 -63.16
C GLU A 59 43.12 72.47 -63.77
N ILE A 60 42.22 71.59 -63.31
CA ILE A 60 42.01 70.27 -63.94
C ILE A 60 40.58 70.23 -64.44
N SER A 61 40.41 70.09 -65.75
CA SER A 61 39.11 69.93 -66.40
C SER A 61 38.58 68.50 -66.35
N VAL A 62 37.26 68.33 -66.50
CA VAL A 62 36.64 66.99 -66.66
C VAL A 62 37.24 66.21 -67.83
N SER A 63 37.60 66.90 -68.93
CA SER A 63 38.27 66.27 -70.08
C SER A 63 39.67 65.77 -69.77
N GLU A 64 40.43 66.49 -68.93
CA GLU A 64 41.77 66.09 -68.50
C GLU A 64 41.71 64.92 -67.52
N ALA A 65 40.80 64.97 -66.53
CA ALA A 65 40.58 63.86 -65.61
C ALA A 65 40.16 62.56 -66.33
N ALA A 66 39.37 62.67 -67.40
CA ALA A 66 38.95 61.53 -68.21
C ALA A 66 40.11 60.84 -68.96
N GLN A 67 41.29 61.47 -69.09
CA GLN A 67 42.46 60.84 -69.72
C GLN A 67 43.28 59.98 -68.76
N ILE A 68 43.00 60.00 -67.44
CA ILE A 68 43.80 59.31 -66.43
C ILE A 68 43.29 57.88 -66.20
N SER A 69 44.17 56.88 -66.36
CA SER A 69 43.89 55.45 -66.11
C SER A 69 44.56 54.91 -64.83
N TYR A 70 45.60 55.58 -64.33
CA TYR A 70 46.31 55.23 -63.09
C TYR A 70 46.58 56.50 -62.31
N LEU A 71 46.33 56.47 -61.01
CA LEU A 71 46.57 57.60 -60.12
C LEU A 71 47.22 57.15 -58.80
N ASP A 72 48.39 57.71 -58.50
CA ASP A 72 49.11 57.55 -57.23
C ASP A 72 49.19 58.89 -56.49
N ILE A 73 48.35 58.99 -55.47
CA ILE A 73 48.22 60.13 -54.57
C ILE A 73 48.59 59.73 -53.13
N SER A 74 49.37 58.67 -52.97
CA SER A 74 49.80 58.18 -51.66
C SER A 74 50.67 59.19 -50.90
N ASN A 75 50.66 59.09 -49.57
CA ASN A 75 51.54 59.86 -48.66
C ASN A 75 51.57 61.38 -48.93
N SER A 76 50.42 61.96 -49.26
CA SER A 76 50.32 63.35 -49.75
C SER A 76 49.52 64.24 -48.79
N SER A 77 49.27 63.79 -47.56
CA SER A 77 48.48 64.51 -46.54
C SER A 77 47.09 64.94 -47.03
N ILE A 78 46.47 64.10 -47.88
CA ILE A 78 45.15 64.35 -48.43
C ILE A 78 44.09 63.94 -47.41
N SER A 79 43.12 64.80 -47.17
CA SER A 79 42.02 64.60 -46.22
C SER A 79 40.70 64.25 -46.89
N ASN A 80 40.52 64.58 -48.18
CA ASN A 80 39.28 64.34 -48.91
C ASN A 80 39.52 64.11 -50.43
N LEU A 81 38.80 63.12 -51.01
CA LEU A 81 38.80 62.79 -52.44
C LEU A 81 37.49 63.17 -53.16
N ASN A 82 36.80 64.22 -52.71
CA ASN A 82 35.64 64.77 -53.39
C ASN A 82 35.95 65.00 -54.88
N ASN A 83 34.98 64.65 -55.73
CA ASN A 83 35.09 64.71 -57.19
C ASN A 83 36.07 63.72 -57.83
N ILE A 84 36.56 62.71 -57.10
CA ILE A 84 37.28 61.55 -57.70
C ILE A 84 36.42 60.79 -58.74
N GLY A 85 35.10 60.93 -58.67
CA GLY A 85 34.17 60.38 -59.67
C GLY A 85 34.32 60.97 -61.08
N SER A 86 34.99 62.13 -61.24
CA SER A 86 35.27 62.73 -62.54
C SER A 86 36.35 61.98 -63.36
N PHE A 87 37.11 61.08 -62.72
CA PHE A 87 38.15 60.26 -63.35
C PHE A 87 37.54 58.95 -63.88
N THR A 88 36.63 59.05 -64.85
CA THR A 88 35.75 57.95 -65.30
C THR A 88 36.47 56.74 -65.91
N ASN A 89 37.70 56.90 -66.38
CA ASN A 89 38.52 55.85 -66.99
C ASN A 89 39.62 55.31 -66.04
N LEU A 90 39.55 55.60 -64.74
CA LEU A 90 40.56 55.21 -63.76
C LEU A 90 40.49 53.70 -63.45
N ILE A 91 41.59 52.99 -63.72
CA ILE A 91 41.74 51.54 -63.50
C ILE A 91 42.45 51.24 -62.16
N THR A 92 43.40 52.08 -61.76
CA THR A 92 44.16 51.93 -60.50
C THR A 92 44.16 53.22 -59.69
N LEU A 93 43.77 53.12 -58.42
CA LEU A 93 43.87 54.21 -57.45
C LEU A 93 44.73 53.78 -56.26
N LYS A 94 45.80 54.53 -56.02
CA LYS A 94 46.66 54.41 -54.84
C LYS A 94 46.56 55.68 -54.01
N CYS A 95 45.96 55.58 -52.82
CA CYS A 95 45.76 56.69 -51.89
C CYS A 95 46.15 56.35 -50.45
N GLN A 96 47.02 55.36 -50.27
CA GLN A 96 47.52 54.93 -48.97
C GLN A 96 48.34 56.02 -48.23
N GLY A 97 48.37 55.97 -46.90
CA GLY A 97 49.19 56.87 -46.07
C GLY A 97 48.70 58.33 -46.07
N ASN A 98 47.38 58.53 -46.19
CA ASN A 98 46.74 59.84 -46.17
C ASN A 98 45.88 59.99 -44.90
N SER A 99 45.10 61.07 -44.81
CA SER A 99 44.19 61.35 -43.68
C SER A 99 42.72 61.30 -44.10
N LEU A 100 42.37 60.40 -45.03
CA LEU A 100 41.00 60.24 -45.51
C LEU A 100 40.13 59.66 -44.40
N SER A 101 39.12 60.39 -43.94
CA SER A 101 38.29 60.00 -42.78
C SER A 101 36.81 59.73 -43.10
N SER A 102 36.34 60.11 -44.29
CA SER A 102 34.96 59.90 -44.73
C SER A 102 34.78 58.59 -45.51
N ALA A 103 33.53 58.21 -45.76
CA ALA A 103 33.21 57.11 -46.68
C ALA A 103 33.80 57.37 -48.08
N LEU A 104 34.44 56.36 -48.67
CA LEU A 104 35.03 56.43 -50.01
C LEU A 104 34.16 55.63 -51.00
N ASN A 105 33.28 56.34 -51.70
CA ASN A 105 32.40 55.74 -52.72
C ASN A 105 33.01 55.86 -54.13
N LEU A 106 33.48 54.74 -54.66
CA LEU A 106 34.08 54.61 -55.99
C LEU A 106 33.19 53.81 -56.95
N ALA A 107 31.93 53.53 -56.57
CA ALA A 107 31.02 52.71 -57.38
C ALA A 107 30.76 53.30 -58.78
N GLY A 108 30.83 54.63 -58.90
CA GLY A 108 30.66 55.36 -60.17
C GLY A 108 31.84 55.24 -61.14
N ILE A 109 32.97 54.67 -60.71
CA ILE A 109 34.17 54.46 -61.54
C ILE A 109 34.20 52.98 -61.97
N ALA A 110 33.36 52.61 -62.93
CA ALA A 110 33.15 51.21 -63.33
C ALA A 110 34.40 50.50 -63.87
N SER A 111 35.43 51.26 -64.28
CA SER A 111 36.72 50.79 -64.78
C SER A 111 37.73 50.46 -63.67
N LEU A 112 37.46 50.85 -62.41
CA LEU A 112 38.42 50.71 -61.32
C LEU A 112 38.55 49.26 -60.85
N GLN A 113 39.72 48.68 -61.08
CA GLN A 113 40.01 47.27 -60.75
C GLN A 113 40.96 47.12 -59.56
N ARG A 114 41.83 48.11 -59.30
CA ARG A 114 42.82 48.07 -58.21
C ARG A 114 42.67 49.28 -57.30
N LEU A 115 42.45 48.99 -56.01
CA LEU A 115 42.40 49.99 -54.94
C LEU A 115 43.43 49.67 -53.86
N GLU A 116 44.28 50.65 -53.56
CA GLU A 116 45.19 50.65 -52.41
C GLU A 116 44.92 51.90 -51.58
N CYS A 117 44.21 51.74 -50.45
CA CYS A 117 43.86 52.84 -49.56
C CYS A 117 44.20 52.56 -48.09
N GLN A 118 45.15 51.65 -47.85
CA GLN A 118 45.61 51.31 -46.51
C GLN A 118 46.21 52.49 -45.74
N ASN A 119 46.22 52.42 -44.41
CA ASN A 119 46.76 53.47 -43.53
C ASN A 119 46.05 54.82 -43.77
N ASN A 120 44.75 54.83 -43.59
CA ASN A 120 43.88 56.02 -43.60
C ASN A 120 42.92 55.95 -42.39
N GLN A 121 41.87 56.76 -42.38
CA GLN A 121 40.84 56.80 -41.32
C GLN A 121 39.44 56.51 -41.89
N LEU A 122 39.36 55.83 -43.04
CA LEU A 122 38.12 55.62 -43.79
C LEU A 122 37.12 54.81 -42.97
N THR A 123 35.83 55.17 -43.07
CA THR A 123 34.73 54.49 -42.36
C THR A 123 33.97 53.48 -43.21
N SER A 124 33.99 53.63 -44.54
CA SER A 124 33.51 52.62 -45.50
C SER A 124 34.15 52.81 -46.88
N VAL A 125 34.20 51.73 -47.66
CA VAL A 125 34.69 51.72 -49.04
C VAL A 125 33.71 50.99 -49.95
N THR A 126 33.39 51.59 -51.09
CA THR A 126 32.57 50.96 -52.14
C THR A 126 33.32 50.99 -53.47
N ILE A 127 33.51 49.84 -54.12
CA ILE A 127 34.20 49.72 -55.43
C ILE A 127 33.49 48.72 -56.34
N SER A 128 33.24 49.10 -57.59
CA SER A 128 32.60 48.24 -58.59
C SER A 128 33.62 47.40 -59.35
N ASN A 129 33.38 46.10 -59.48
CA ASN A 129 34.21 45.14 -60.24
C ASN A 129 35.71 45.04 -59.84
N PRO A 130 36.05 44.93 -58.53
CA PRO A 130 37.44 44.89 -58.10
C PRO A 130 38.16 43.59 -58.50
N VAL A 131 39.46 43.71 -58.78
CA VAL A 131 40.42 42.60 -58.91
C VAL A 131 41.35 42.54 -57.69
N TYR A 132 41.75 43.71 -57.18
CA TYR A 132 42.68 43.84 -56.04
C TYR A 132 42.22 44.96 -55.11
N VAL A 133 42.00 44.63 -53.84
CA VAL A 133 41.56 45.60 -52.82
C VAL A 133 42.42 45.47 -51.57
N ASN A 134 43.11 46.55 -51.23
CA ASN A 134 43.82 46.67 -49.96
C ASN A 134 43.30 47.91 -49.20
N THR A 135 42.57 47.67 -48.12
CA THR A 135 42.00 48.70 -47.25
C THR A 135 42.43 48.51 -45.80
N ALA A 136 43.54 47.82 -45.56
CA ALA A 136 44.03 47.52 -44.22
C ALA A 136 44.35 48.79 -43.41
N ASN A 137 44.27 48.72 -42.07
CA ASN A 137 44.56 49.84 -41.16
C ASN A 137 43.70 51.09 -41.50
N ASN A 138 42.39 50.94 -41.36
CA ASN A 138 41.39 51.99 -41.48
C ASN A 138 40.37 51.85 -40.34
N ASN A 139 39.29 52.65 -40.37
CA ASN A 139 38.19 52.57 -39.42
C ASN A 139 36.93 51.94 -40.06
N LEU A 140 37.10 51.02 -41.01
CA LEU A 140 35.98 50.52 -41.82
C LEU A 140 35.00 49.72 -40.96
N SER A 141 33.73 50.10 -40.97
CA SER A 141 32.64 49.28 -40.43
C SER A 141 32.01 48.39 -41.52
N ALA A 142 32.17 48.77 -42.79
CA ALA A 142 31.67 48.02 -43.93
C ALA A 142 32.53 48.24 -45.20
N ILE A 143 32.55 47.22 -46.07
CA ILE A 143 33.12 47.28 -47.41
C ILE A 143 32.11 46.67 -48.39
N TYR A 144 31.89 47.33 -49.53
CA TYR A 144 30.86 46.94 -50.50
C TYR A 144 31.46 46.78 -51.91
N PHE A 145 31.12 45.68 -52.58
CA PHE A 145 31.54 45.38 -53.95
C PHE A 145 30.34 45.28 -54.90
N PRO A 146 29.70 46.40 -55.26
CA PRO A 146 28.58 46.39 -56.21
C PRO A 146 29.07 46.05 -57.62
N GLY A 147 28.74 44.86 -58.14
CA GLY A 147 29.10 44.46 -59.52
C GLY A 147 29.62 43.03 -59.64
N ASN A 148 30.32 42.75 -60.73
CA ASN A 148 30.95 41.46 -61.00
C ASN A 148 32.24 41.30 -60.17
N THR A 149 32.26 40.29 -59.30
CA THR A 149 33.39 39.97 -58.43
C THR A 149 34.12 38.68 -58.81
N ASP A 150 33.83 38.13 -60.00
CA ASP A 150 34.40 36.87 -60.48
C ASP A 150 35.93 36.93 -60.64
N ASN A 151 36.50 38.12 -60.83
CA ASN A 151 37.95 38.33 -60.98
C ASN A 151 38.63 38.85 -59.69
N LEU A 152 37.90 38.94 -58.56
CA LEU A 152 38.46 39.42 -57.30
C LEU A 152 39.47 38.41 -56.74
N ALA A 153 40.75 38.72 -56.84
CA ALA A 153 41.84 37.80 -56.50
C ALA A 153 42.45 38.07 -55.12
N TYR A 154 42.43 39.32 -54.65
CA TYR A 154 43.08 39.73 -53.41
C TYR A 154 42.21 40.71 -52.62
N VAL A 155 41.98 40.39 -51.34
CA VAL A 155 41.30 41.27 -50.38
C VAL A 155 42.07 41.30 -49.06
N ASP A 156 42.51 42.50 -48.67
CA ASP A 156 43.11 42.77 -47.36
C ASP A 156 42.32 43.86 -46.64
N ILE A 157 41.60 43.44 -45.61
CA ILE A 157 40.76 44.29 -44.76
C ILE A 157 41.27 44.31 -43.31
N ARG A 158 42.51 43.87 -43.05
CA ARG A 158 43.05 43.76 -41.68
C ARG A 158 42.97 45.07 -40.90
N ASN A 159 42.87 44.96 -39.57
CA ASN A 159 42.86 46.11 -38.65
C ASN A 159 41.82 47.16 -39.04
N ASN A 160 40.54 46.77 -38.94
CA ASN A 160 39.36 47.58 -39.20
C ASN A 160 38.27 47.24 -38.16
N HIS A 161 37.06 47.78 -38.32
CA HIS A 161 35.91 47.55 -37.45
C HIS A 161 34.78 46.75 -38.14
N ILE A 162 35.13 45.87 -39.09
CA ILE A 162 34.14 45.11 -39.86
C ILE A 162 33.60 43.95 -39.00
N ALA A 163 32.33 44.03 -38.61
CA ALA A 163 31.68 43.04 -37.75
C ALA A 163 31.19 41.79 -38.51
N GLY A 164 31.13 41.82 -39.83
CA GLY A 164 30.68 40.69 -40.64
C GLY A 164 31.09 40.80 -42.11
N PHE A 165 31.45 39.66 -42.68
CA PHE A 165 31.77 39.50 -44.11
C PHE A 165 30.94 38.32 -44.63
N THR A 166 29.72 38.62 -45.09
CA THR A 166 28.61 37.64 -45.07
C THR A 166 28.62 36.57 -46.17
N THR A 167 29.34 36.74 -47.28
CA THR A 167 29.37 35.73 -48.34
C THR A 167 30.63 35.87 -49.20
N LEU A 168 31.56 34.92 -49.07
CA LEU A 168 32.61 34.71 -50.08
C LEU A 168 31.98 33.98 -51.28
N GLU A 169 31.57 34.77 -52.28
CA GLU A 169 31.13 34.29 -53.61
C GLU A 169 32.19 34.60 -54.70
N TYR A 170 33.47 34.64 -54.33
CA TYR A 170 34.55 35.15 -55.19
C TYR A 170 35.39 33.99 -55.77
N PRO A 171 35.08 33.52 -57.00
CA PRO A 171 35.71 32.34 -57.61
C PRO A 171 37.14 32.56 -58.09
N ALA A 172 37.73 33.74 -57.96
CA ALA A 172 39.14 33.97 -58.23
C ALA A 172 39.96 34.29 -56.96
N LEU A 173 39.33 34.32 -55.78
CA LEU A 173 39.98 34.77 -54.56
C LEU A 173 40.97 33.72 -54.05
N THR A 174 42.26 34.06 -54.06
CA THR A 174 43.35 33.22 -53.54
C THR A 174 43.78 33.65 -52.14
N ASP A 175 43.64 34.94 -51.83
CA ASP A 175 44.20 35.56 -50.64
C ASP A 175 43.17 36.45 -49.93
N PHE A 176 42.78 36.04 -48.73
CA PHE A 176 41.87 36.76 -47.85
C PHE A 176 42.51 37.03 -46.49
N TYR A 177 42.73 38.32 -46.18
CA TYR A 177 43.30 38.76 -44.91
C TYR A 177 42.28 39.63 -44.15
N ALA A 178 41.83 39.15 -43.00
CA ALA A 178 40.78 39.83 -42.22
C ALA A 178 41.06 39.93 -40.70
N ASP A 179 42.24 39.51 -40.25
CA ASP A 179 42.64 39.59 -38.84
C ASP A 179 42.63 41.05 -38.32
N GLY A 180 42.40 41.23 -37.01
CA GLY A 180 42.22 42.56 -36.42
C GLY A 180 40.84 43.19 -36.68
N ASN A 181 39.86 42.42 -37.14
CA ASN A 181 38.44 42.80 -37.20
C ASN A 181 37.60 42.01 -36.18
N PRO A 182 36.43 42.54 -35.75
CA PRO A 182 35.50 41.83 -34.86
C PRO A 182 34.65 40.73 -35.56
N ILE A 183 35.24 39.99 -36.52
CA ILE A 183 34.56 38.92 -37.27
C ILE A 183 34.50 37.65 -36.41
N THR A 184 33.30 37.29 -35.94
CA THR A 184 33.07 36.06 -35.16
C THR A 184 32.54 34.90 -35.98
N THR A 185 31.94 35.18 -37.15
CA THR A 185 31.35 34.18 -38.03
C THR A 185 31.77 34.42 -39.49
N LEU A 186 32.22 33.36 -40.17
CA LEU A 186 32.56 33.39 -41.59
C LEU A 186 31.78 32.31 -42.35
N LYS A 187 31.15 32.69 -43.46
CA LYS A 187 30.44 31.77 -44.35
C LYS A 187 31.05 31.77 -45.75
N ILE A 188 31.37 30.58 -46.25
CA ILE A 188 32.01 30.34 -47.54
C ILE A 188 31.03 29.56 -48.43
N TYR A 189 30.64 30.13 -49.57
CA TYR A 189 29.64 29.54 -50.48
C TYR A 189 30.19 29.23 -51.88
N LYS A 190 31.26 29.92 -52.33
CA LYS A 190 31.93 29.69 -53.62
C LYS A 190 33.44 29.73 -53.40
N THR A 191 34.14 28.69 -53.80
CA THR A 191 35.61 28.65 -53.78
C THR A 191 36.13 28.37 -55.17
N ALA A 192 37.16 29.13 -55.54
CA ALA A 192 37.81 29.18 -56.82
C ALA A 192 38.30 27.83 -57.35
N THR A 193 38.53 27.73 -58.66
CA THR A 193 39.25 26.62 -59.30
C THR A 193 40.77 26.59 -58.98
N THR A 194 41.20 27.24 -57.88
CA THR A 194 42.60 27.35 -57.40
C THR A 194 42.66 27.24 -55.87
N ASP A 195 43.84 26.90 -55.33
CA ASP A 195 44.06 26.62 -53.90
C ASP A 195 43.58 27.76 -52.98
N PHE A 196 42.71 27.43 -52.02
CA PHE A 196 42.18 28.38 -51.04
C PHE A 196 42.82 28.15 -49.66
N VAL A 197 43.59 29.13 -49.18
CA VAL A 197 44.20 29.09 -47.84
C VAL A 197 43.47 30.10 -46.95
N LEU A 198 42.62 29.59 -46.06
CA LEU A 198 42.02 30.45 -45.03
C LEU A 198 43.08 30.77 -43.97
N ARG A 199 43.58 32.01 -43.99
CA ARG A 199 44.52 32.50 -42.98
C ARG A 199 43.81 32.66 -41.61
N PRO A 200 44.50 32.43 -40.49
CA PRO A 200 43.93 32.58 -39.15
C PRO A 200 43.26 33.94 -38.94
N ILE A 201 42.04 33.92 -38.41
CA ILE A 201 41.30 35.09 -37.94
C ILE A 201 41.14 34.90 -36.44
N THR A 202 41.85 35.69 -35.65
CA THR A 202 42.00 35.44 -34.20
C THR A 202 40.66 35.42 -33.47
N GLN A 203 39.69 36.23 -33.90
CA GLN A 203 38.36 36.37 -33.27
C GLN A 203 37.31 35.39 -33.80
N LEU A 204 37.62 34.59 -34.82
CA LEU A 204 36.65 33.72 -35.46
C LEU A 204 36.21 32.60 -34.51
N GLN A 205 34.90 32.48 -34.30
CA GLN A 205 34.28 31.46 -33.45
C GLN A 205 33.52 30.43 -34.27
N GLU A 206 32.98 30.81 -35.43
CA GLU A 206 32.17 29.94 -36.28
C GLU A 206 32.60 30.01 -37.75
N LEU A 207 32.86 28.85 -38.35
CA LEU A 207 33.19 28.70 -39.76
C LEU A 207 32.18 27.77 -40.44
N TYR A 208 31.52 28.31 -41.46
CA TYR A 208 30.57 27.56 -42.29
C TYR A 208 31.06 27.50 -43.74
N PHE A 209 31.03 26.32 -44.35
CA PHE A 209 31.36 26.15 -45.77
C PHE A 209 30.37 25.22 -46.46
N TYR A 210 29.77 25.66 -47.57
CA TYR A 210 28.75 24.90 -48.28
C TYR A 210 28.96 24.98 -49.79
N SER A 211 28.73 23.89 -50.52
CA SER A 211 28.58 23.93 -51.98
C SER A 211 27.26 24.65 -52.36
N SER A 212 27.30 25.68 -53.21
CA SER A 212 26.09 26.34 -53.71
C SER A 212 25.33 25.52 -54.78
N PHE A 213 24.00 25.55 -54.71
CA PHE A 213 22.96 25.11 -55.68
C PHE A 213 23.47 24.54 -57.04
N ASN A 214 23.44 23.20 -57.17
CA ASN A 214 23.24 22.38 -58.39
C ASN A 214 23.74 20.92 -58.23
N GLY A 215 24.26 20.54 -57.06
CA GLY A 215 24.64 19.13 -56.77
C GLY A 215 25.97 18.69 -57.36
N ILE A 216 26.84 19.63 -57.77
CA ILE A 216 28.20 19.33 -58.21
C ILE A 216 29.15 19.57 -57.03
N ASP A 217 29.88 18.53 -56.61
CA ASP A 217 30.87 18.63 -55.53
C ASP A 217 32.09 19.46 -55.97
N TYR A 218 32.55 20.35 -55.10
CA TYR A 218 33.75 21.14 -55.33
C TYR A 218 35.00 20.39 -54.84
N THR A 219 36.05 20.28 -55.66
CA THR A 219 37.24 19.47 -55.37
C THR A 219 38.54 20.30 -55.35
N PRO A 220 38.83 21.05 -54.26
CA PRO A 220 40.10 21.77 -54.15
C PRO A 220 41.27 20.79 -54.00
N THR A 221 42.50 21.17 -54.37
CA THR A 221 43.68 20.31 -54.11
C THR A 221 43.86 20.08 -52.61
N SER A 222 43.66 21.12 -51.79
CA SER A 222 43.70 21.05 -50.34
C SER A 222 42.73 22.06 -49.70
N PHE A 223 42.19 21.72 -48.52
CA PHE A 223 41.46 22.65 -47.68
C PHE A 223 41.94 22.45 -46.24
N THR A 224 42.64 23.46 -45.71
CA THR A 224 43.31 23.37 -44.41
C THR A 224 42.75 24.43 -43.47
N ILE A 225 42.35 24.02 -42.28
CA ILE A 225 41.93 24.89 -41.17
C ILE A 225 42.95 24.68 -40.06
N ASP A 226 43.90 25.59 -39.95
CA ASP A 226 45.04 25.49 -39.05
C ASP A 226 45.24 26.78 -38.22
N ASN A 227 45.56 26.62 -36.94
CA ASN A 227 45.89 27.70 -35.99
C ASN A 227 44.76 28.72 -35.72
N PHE A 228 43.54 28.24 -35.47
CA PHE A 228 42.42 29.10 -35.03
C PHE A 228 42.17 28.95 -33.52
N PRO A 229 42.68 29.87 -32.67
CA PRO A 229 42.66 29.69 -31.22
C PRO A 229 41.25 29.78 -30.60
N ASN A 230 40.32 30.50 -31.24
CA ASN A 230 38.97 30.76 -30.72
C ASN A 230 37.85 30.07 -31.52
N LEU A 231 38.19 29.26 -32.53
CA LEU A 231 37.20 28.60 -33.39
C LEU A 231 36.51 27.47 -32.62
N LYS A 232 35.21 27.65 -32.35
CA LYS A 232 34.36 26.73 -31.58
C LYS A 232 33.56 25.81 -32.46
N THR A 233 33.12 26.30 -33.62
CA THR A 233 32.17 25.62 -34.50
C THR A 233 32.70 25.56 -35.92
N ILE A 234 32.72 24.35 -36.48
CA ILE A 234 32.94 24.11 -37.91
C ILE A 234 31.72 23.37 -38.46
N SER A 235 31.14 23.84 -39.55
CA SER A 235 30.07 23.11 -40.23
C SER A 235 30.20 23.22 -41.74
N GLY A 236 30.09 22.09 -42.44
CA GLY A 236 30.07 22.17 -43.88
C GLY A 236 29.71 20.89 -44.62
N TYR A 237 29.36 21.07 -45.89
CA TYR A 237 28.91 20.02 -46.79
C TYR A 237 29.34 20.30 -48.24
N GLY A 238 29.67 19.24 -48.99
CA GLY A 238 29.84 19.30 -50.45
C GLY A 238 31.20 19.82 -50.95
N ILE A 239 32.22 19.83 -50.07
CA ILE A 239 33.61 20.10 -50.45
C ILE A 239 34.40 18.77 -50.36
N LYS A 240 35.10 18.39 -51.41
CA LYS A 240 35.87 17.15 -51.55
C LYS A 240 37.34 17.44 -51.87
N PRO A 241 38.16 17.90 -50.90
CA PRO A 241 39.56 18.20 -51.18
C PRO A 241 40.29 16.94 -51.63
N ALA A 242 41.10 17.02 -52.70
CA ALA A 242 41.84 15.88 -53.25
C ALA A 242 42.77 15.24 -52.20
N ASN A 243 43.38 16.06 -51.34
CA ASN A 243 44.25 15.62 -50.24
C ASN A 243 43.52 15.48 -48.89
N GLY A 244 42.19 15.62 -48.85
CA GLY A 244 41.39 15.64 -47.62
C GLY A 244 41.36 16.99 -46.91
N LEU A 245 40.47 17.09 -45.92
CA LEU A 245 40.32 18.24 -45.03
C LEU A 245 41.20 18.05 -43.79
N ASN A 246 42.11 18.97 -43.56
CA ASN A 246 42.99 18.97 -42.39
C ASN A 246 42.47 19.97 -41.34
N LEU A 247 42.15 19.45 -40.15
CA LEU A 247 41.75 20.21 -38.97
C LEU A 247 42.90 20.16 -37.95
N SER A 248 43.71 21.22 -37.89
CA SER A 248 44.92 21.26 -37.06
C SER A 248 44.92 22.44 -36.07
N ASN A 249 45.43 22.20 -34.85
CA ASN A 249 45.66 23.25 -33.84
C ASN A 249 44.41 24.09 -33.53
N LEU A 250 43.32 23.41 -33.15
CA LEU A 250 42.01 24.00 -32.86
C LEU A 250 41.61 23.78 -31.39
N PRO A 251 42.25 24.49 -30.43
CA PRO A 251 42.09 24.22 -29.00
C PRO A 251 40.71 24.58 -28.43
N ALA A 252 39.94 25.45 -29.10
CA ALA A 252 38.59 25.85 -28.67
C ALA A 252 37.46 25.08 -29.36
N LEU A 253 37.77 24.13 -30.26
CA LEU A 253 36.74 23.44 -31.06
C LEU A 253 35.81 22.62 -30.16
N THR A 254 34.53 22.95 -30.15
CA THR A 254 33.50 22.23 -29.37
C THR A 254 32.49 21.52 -30.26
N TYR A 255 32.43 21.88 -31.54
CA TYR A 255 31.53 21.26 -32.51
C TYR A 255 32.14 21.29 -33.92
N ALA A 256 32.10 20.15 -34.61
CA ALA A 256 32.45 20.01 -36.00
C ALA A 256 31.47 19.03 -36.67
N SER A 257 30.72 19.51 -37.66
CA SER A 257 29.83 18.69 -38.48
C SER A 257 30.19 18.83 -39.94
N VAL A 258 30.86 17.82 -40.50
CA VAL A 258 31.34 17.83 -41.88
C VAL A 258 30.92 16.55 -42.59
N THR A 259 30.25 16.71 -43.73
CA THR A 259 29.77 15.58 -44.55
C THR A 259 30.15 15.79 -46.02
N GLY A 260 30.26 14.69 -46.77
CA GLY A 260 30.62 14.74 -48.19
C GLY A 260 32.10 15.00 -48.46
N VAL A 261 32.99 14.71 -47.51
CA VAL A 261 34.44 14.76 -47.66
C VAL A 261 34.98 13.31 -47.74
N SER A 262 35.92 13.02 -48.65
CA SER A 262 36.53 11.69 -48.76
C SER A 262 37.44 11.36 -47.59
N LYS A 263 38.29 12.32 -47.17
CA LYS A 263 39.28 12.14 -46.12
C LYS A 263 39.31 13.32 -45.14
N ILE A 264 39.29 13.03 -43.84
CA ILE A 264 39.55 14.03 -42.79
C ILE A 264 40.74 13.60 -41.94
N SER A 265 41.64 14.54 -41.67
CA SER A 265 42.71 14.39 -40.70
C SER A 265 42.55 15.42 -39.59
N VAL A 266 42.55 14.96 -38.34
CA VAL A 266 42.50 15.84 -37.16
C VAL A 266 43.84 15.79 -36.42
N LYS A 267 44.29 16.96 -35.95
CA LYS A 267 45.53 17.09 -35.17
C LYS A 267 45.44 18.21 -34.14
N ASN A 268 45.83 17.92 -32.90
CA ASN A 268 45.89 18.91 -31.82
C ASN A 268 44.58 19.71 -31.65
N ILE A 269 43.42 19.05 -31.76
CA ILE A 269 42.11 19.66 -31.53
C ILE A 269 41.72 19.54 -30.04
N ASN A 270 40.73 20.33 -29.61
CA ASN A 270 40.20 20.28 -28.25
C ASN A 270 39.83 18.84 -27.85
N PRO A 271 40.47 18.27 -26.81
CA PRO A 271 40.12 16.93 -26.34
C PRO A 271 38.75 16.88 -25.65
N ALA A 272 38.29 18.01 -25.08
CA ALA A 272 37.00 18.14 -24.42
C ALA A 272 35.82 18.37 -25.39
N ILE A 273 36.04 18.28 -26.70
CA ILE A 273 34.93 18.17 -27.65
C ILE A 273 34.09 16.97 -27.22
N ILE A 274 32.83 17.23 -26.86
CA ILE A 274 31.91 16.17 -26.43
C ILE A 274 31.90 15.08 -27.51
N PRO A 275 31.81 13.79 -27.16
CA PRO A 275 31.92 12.70 -28.15
C PRO A 275 30.94 12.80 -29.32
N SER A 276 29.79 13.46 -29.14
CA SER A 276 28.78 13.77 -30.17
C SER A 276 29.03 15.06 -30.97
N GLY A 277 29.97 15.89 -30.52
CA GLY A 277 30.31 17.17 -31.13
C GLY A 277 31.18 17.05 -32.37
N LEU A 278 31.84 15.90 -32.58
CA LEU A 278 32.62 15.60 -33.79
C LEU A 278 31.79 14.69 -34.71
N ASN A 279 30.80 15.26 -35.39
CA ASN A 279 29.89 14.55 -36.31
C ASN A 279 30.46 14.54 -37.73
N LEU A 280 31.31 13.54 -38.02
CA LEU A 280 32.00 13.43 -39.29
C LEU A 280 31.48 12.21 -40.04
N LEU A 281 31.12 12.38 -41.32
CA LEU A 281 30.80 11.28 -42.23
C LEU A 281 31.76 11.31 -43.42
N VAL A 282 32.72 10.39 -43.43
CA VAL A 282 33.85 10.36 -44.38
C VAL A 282 34.17 8.94 -44.85
N ASP A 283 34.94 8.79 -45.92
CA ASP A 283 35.47 7.46 -46.28
C ASP A 283 36.70 7.10 -45.42
N GLU A 284 37.63 8.05 -45.23
CA GLU A 284 38.86 7.89 -44.45
C GLU A 284 38.99 8.92 -43.32
N PHE A 285 39.21 8.44 -42.10
CA PHE A 285 39.44 9.28 -40.93
C PHE A 285 40.81 9.01 -40.32
N HIS A 286 41.60 10.07 -40.15
CA HIS A 286 42.91 10.01 -39.51
C HIS A 286 42.92 10.83 -38.21
N GLU A 287 43.13 10.16 -37.09
CA GLU A 287 43.43 10.81 -35.80
C GLU A 287 44.94 10.89 -35.63
N ASN A 288 45.53 12.08 -35.65
CA ASN A 288 46.99 12.27 -35.65
C ASN A 288 47.47 13.26 -34.58
N GLY A 289 48.59 12.96 -33.92
CA GLY A 289 49.40 13.95 -33.20
C GLY A 289 49.28 13.97 -31.68
N THR A 290 49.70 15.08 -31.07
CA THR A 290 49.79 15.29 -29.62
C THR A 290 48.56 16.03 -29.13
N SER A 291 47.53 15.32 -28.66
CA SER A 291 46.46 16.00 -27.93
C SER A 291 47.03 16.61 -26.65
N ASN A 292 46.51 17.77 -26.25
CA ASN A 292 46.75 18.37 -24.92
C ASN A 292 46.13 17.53 -23.78
N SER A 293 45.65 16.31 -24.07
CA SER A 293 44.99 15.38 -23.17
C SER A 293 45.60 14.00 -23.36
N SER A 294 45.70 13.25 -22.27
CA SER A 294 46.05 11.84 -22.30
C SER A 294 44.91 10.93 -22.75
N THR A 295 43.72 11.48 -23.02
CA THR A 295 42.50 10.72 -23.34
C THR A 295 41.79 11.31 -24.55
N ILE A 296 41.39 10.42 -25.47
CA ILE A 296 40.52 10.70 -26.61
C ILE A 296 39.31 9.76 -26.53
N ASP A 297 38.11 10.33 -26.58
CA ASP A 297 36.84 9.60 -26.65
C ASP A 297 35.95 10.18 -27.74
N ARG A 298 35.54 9.36 -28.71
CA ARG A 298 34.76 9.76 -29.88
C ARG A 298 33.63 8.77 -30.16
N THR A 299 32.41 9.27 -30.23
CA THR A 299 31.22 8.43 -30.46
C THR A 299 30.49 8.71 -31.77
N SER A 300 30.85 9.77 -32.49
CA SER A 300 30.09 10.26 -33.66
C SER A 300 30.92 10.45 -34.92
N VAL A 301 32.15 9.95 -34.93
CA VAL A 301 32.94 9.83 -36.16
C VAL A 301 32.47 8.58 -36.91
N ARG A 302 32.02 8.75 -38.15
CA ARG A 302 31.57 7.69 -39.04
C ARG A 302 32.48 7.64 -40.26
N ALA A 303 33.33 6.63 -40.32
CA ALA A 303 34.27 6.38 -41.42
C ALA A 303 34.26 4.91 -41.86
N LYS A 304 34.63 4.65 -43.12
CA LYS A 304 34.91 3.28 -43.59
C LYS A 304 36.30 2.82 -43.19
N LYS A 305 37.27 3.74 -43.14
CA LYS A 305 38.65 3.47 -42.74
C LYS A 305 39.08 4.39 -41.61
N TYR A 306 39.59 3.83 -40.52
CA TYR A 306 40.13 4.56 -39.38
C TYR A 306 41.63 4.37 -39.30
N TYR A 307 42.36 5.46 -39.13
CA TYR A 307 43.80 5.48 -38.93
C TYR A 307 44.13 6.23 -37.64
N PHE A 308 44.70 5.53 -36.67
CA PHE A 308 45.20 6.10 -35.43
C PHE A 308 46.73 6.19 -35.51
N GLU A 309 47.26 7.40 -35.66
CA GLU A 309 48.65 7.60 -36.08
C GLU A 309 49.39 8.60 -35.20
N ASN A 310 50.60 8.27 -34.77
CA ASN A 310 51.50 9.20 -34.06
C ASN A 310 50.90 9.82 -32.77
N LEU A 311 50.05 9.08 -32.06
CA LEU A 311 49.44 9.53 -30.79
C LEU A 311 50.43 9.36 -29.62
N THR A 312 51.47 10.20 -29.61
CA THR A 312 52.62 10.08 -28.69
C THR A 312 52.33 10.55 -27.26
N SER A 313 51.19 11.20 -27.00
CA SER A 313 50.76 11.67 -25.66
C SER A 313 49.45 11.04 -25.16
N VAL A 314 48.82 10.16 -25.95
CA VAL A 314 47.49 9.59 -25.64
C VAL A 314 47.64 8.26 -24.92
N GLY A 315 47.32 8.24 -23.63
CA GLY A 315 47.27 7.04 -22.80
C GLY A 315 45.95 6.27 -22.89
N ASN A 316 44.83 6.92 -23.27
CA ASN A 316 43.52 6.27 -23.37
C ASN A 316 42.81 6.66 -24.68
N LEU A 317 42.41 5.66 -25.46
CA LEU A 317 41.74 5.82 -26.74
C LEU A 317 40.42 5.05 -26.73
N SER A 318 39.30 5.75 -26.97
CA SER A 318 37.95 5.19 -27.01
C SER A 318 37.23 5.65 -28.28
N TYR A 319 36.81 4.71 -29.13
CA TYR A 319 36.10 5.00 -30.37
C TYR A 319 34.88 4.12 -30.54
N LYS A 320 33.78 4.73 -30.98
CA LYS A 320 32.72 4.01 -31.67
C LYS A 320 33.03 3.96 -33.16
N ILE A 321 33.29 2.76 -33.64
CA ILE A 321 33.55 2.44 -35.04
C ILE A 321 32.19 2.33 -35.76
N ASP A 322 32.17 2.74 -37.03
CA ASP A 322 30.99 2.66 -37.88
C ASP A 322 30.69 1.20 -38.26
N THR A 323 29.42 0.83 -38.40
CA THR A 323 29.03 -0.53 -38.80
C THR A 323 29.46 -0.88 -40.22
N GLU A 324 29.71 0.11 -41.07
CA GLU A 324 30.24 -0.03 -42.43
C GLU A 324 31.77 0.05 -42.49
N ALA A 325 32.46 0.10 -41.34
CA ALA A 325 33.92 0.13 -41.33
C ALA A 325 34.51 -1.15 -41.92
N THR A 326 35.52 -0.98 -42.79
CA THR A 326 36.25 -2.07 -43.44
C THR A 326 37.68 -2.19 -42.94
N GLU A 327 38.27 -1.11 -42.40
CA GLU A 327 39.67 -1.08 -41.98
C GLU A 327 39.89 -0.22 -40.72
N VAL A 328 40.69 -0.72 -39.78
CA VAL A 328 41.14 0.02 -38.60
C VAL A 328 42.64 -0.20 -38.41
N HIS A 329 43.41 0.88 -38.52
CA HIS A 329 44.88 0.84 -38.51
C HIS A 329 45.46 1.55 -37.28
N PHE A 330 46.47 0.94 -36.67
CA PHE A 330 47.19 1.48 -35.51
C PHE A 330 48.68 1.66 -35.84
N ASN A 331 49.17 2.89 -35.82
CA ASN A 331 50.55 3.20 -36.18
C ASN A 331 51.19 4.18 -35.18
N ASN A 332 52.35 3.83 -34.64
CA ASN A 332 53.14 4.68 -33.74
C ASN A 332 52.33 5.21 -32.53
N LEU A 333 51.91 4.31 -31.64
CA LEU A 333 51.12 4.61 -30.43
C LEU A 333 51.91 4.23 -29.15
N PRO A 334 53.06 4.88 -28.87
CA PRO A 334 54.07 4.36 -27.93
C PRO A 334 53.68 4.40 -26.44
N VAL A 335 52.63 5.14 -26.07
CA VAL A 335 52.22 5.35 -24.66
C VAL A 335 50.76 4.95 -24.39
N LEU A 336 50.10 4.29 -25.34
CA LEU A 336 48.70 3.92 -25.22
C LEU A 336 48.52 2.80 -24.18
N ASP A 337 47.91 3.12 -23.05
CA ASP A 337 47.64 2.21 -21.93
C ASP A 337 46.28 1.51 -22.07
N THR A 338 45.25 2.23 -22.53
CA THR A 338 43.88 1.71 -22.69
C THR A 338 43.35 1.94 -24.10
N LEU A 339 42.83 0.90 -24.72
CA LEU A 339 42.11 0.95 -25.99
C LEU A 339 40.71 0.35 -25.83
N ALA A 340 39.69 1.11 -26.20
CA ALA A 340 38.30 0.66 -26.23
C ALA A 340 37.69 0.92 -27.61
N LEU A 341 37.21 -0.13 -28.27
CA LEU A 341 36.51 -0.07 -29.55
C LEU A 341 35.12 -0.65 -29.36
N SER A 342 34.11 0.06 -29.85
CA SER A 342 32.74 -0.44 -29.85
C SER A 342 31.95 0.02 -31.07
N THR A 343 30.74 -0.47 -31.24
CA THR A 343 29.78 -0.03 -32.27
C THR A 343 28.45 0.31 -31.61
N TYR A 344 27.50 0.90 -32.36
CA TYR A 344 26.12 1.13 -31.87
C TYR A 344 25.21 -0.07 -32.08
N HIS A 345 25.52 -0.87 -33.09
CA HIS A 345 24.81 -2.06 -33.50
C HIS A 345 25.85 -3.08 -33.96
N PRO A 346 25.57 -4.39 -33.88
CA PRO A 346 26.44 -5.41 -34.44
C PRO A 346 26.79 -5.10 -35.90
N MET A 347 28.06 -5.23 -36.26
CA MET A 347 28.52 -4.98 -37.63
C MET A 347 28.07 -6.11 -38.58
N ASP A 348 27.62 -5.73 -39.78
CA ASP A 348 27.35 -6.68 -40.88
C ASP A 348 28.65 -7.16 -41.57
N GLY A 349 29.72 -6.37 -41.49
CA GLY A 349 31.05 -6.68 -42.02
C GLY A 349 32.06 -7.10 -40.96
N CYS A 350 33.26 -7.50 -41.39
CA CYS A 350 34.30 -8.07 -40.53
C CYS A 350 35.54 -7.21 -40.53
N LEU A 351 36.10 -6.97 -39.34
CA LEU A 351 37.35 -6.24 -39.18
C LEU A 351 38.52 -7.17 -38.82
N ASP A 352 39.68 -6.88 -39.40
CA ASP A 352 40.96 -7.40 -38.93
C ASP A 352 41.57 -6.39 -37.95
N PHE A 353 41.92 -6.87 -36.76
CA PHE A 353 42.60 -6.04 -35.77
C PHE A 353 44.03 -6.52 -35.56
N ASP A 354 45.00 -5.67 -35.92
CA ASP A 354 46.39 -5.85 -35.53
C ASP A 354 46.78 -4.88 -34.42
N PHE A 355 46.79 -5.38 -33.18
CA PHE A 355 47.24 -4.60 -32.03
C PHE A 355 48.73 -4.79 -31.73
N SER A 356 49.45 -5.61 -32.52
CA SER A 356 50.81 -6.02 -32.18
C SER A 356 51.85 -4.90 -32.19
N THR A 357 51.48 -3.74 -32.74
CA THR A 357 52.28 -2.51 -32.78
C THR A 357 52.14 -1.67 -31.50
N ILE A 358 51.21 -2.01 -30.59
CA ILE A 358 50.86 -1.22 -29.39
C ILE A 358 51.45 -1.85 -28.11
N GLY A 359 52.77 -2.01 -28.04
CA GLY A 359 53.43 -2.73 -26.93
C GLY A 359 53.21 -2.13 -25.52
N SER A 360 52.72 -0.90 -25.41
CA SER A 360 52.38 -0.22 -24.15
C SER A 360 51.03 -0.65 -23.55
N LEU A 361 50.17 -1.34 -24.31
CA LEU A 361 48.78 -1.56 -23.97
C LEU A 361 48.61 -2.42 -22.70
N LYS A 362 47.87 -1.90 -21.72
CA LYS A 362 47.52 -2.57 -20.45
C LYS A 362 46.07 -3.05 -20.42
N LYS A 363 45.18 -2.38 -21.14
CA LYS A 363 43.75 -2.73 -21.22
C LYS A 363 43.24 -2.64 -22.66
N LEU A 364 42.62 -3.72 -23.13
CA LEU A 364 41.95 -3.79 -24.42
C LEU A 364 40.48 -4.18 -24.22
N LYS A 365 39.56 -3.37 -24.76
CA LYS A 365 38.12 -3.65 -24.82
C LYS A 365 37.62 -3.58 -26.27
N ILE A 366 36.93 -4.62 -26.71
CA ILE A 366 36.23 -4.72 -28.00
C ILE A 366 34.78 -5.11 -27.70
N ASP A 367 33.80 -4.35 -28.19
CA ASP A 367 32.38 -4.49 -27.82
C ASP A 367 31.45 -4.37 -29.04
N ASP A 368 30.60 -5.38 -29.27
CA ASP A 368 29.63 -5.46 -30.38
C ASP A 368 30.24 -5.39 -31.79
N ILE A 369 31.48 -5.87 -31.95
CA ILE A 369 32.21 -5.91 -33.23
C ILE A 369 32.23 -7.32 -33.81
N SER A 370 32.10 -7.43 -35.13
CA SER A 370 32.33 -8.67 -35.88
C SER A 370 33.77 -8.67 -36.43
N TYR A 371 34.54 -9.74 -36.20
CA TYR A 371 35.97 -9.76 -36.52
C TYR A 371 36.39 -10.97 -37.37
N SER A 372 37.35 -10.77 -38.26
CA SER A 372 38.01 -11.82 -39.03
C SER A 372 39.24 -12.36 -38.31
N SER A 373 40.08 -11.47 -37.76
CA SER A 373 41.26 -11.83 -36.97
C SER A 373 41.56 -10.79 -35.88
N ILE A 374 42.10 -11.26 -34.75
CA ILE A 374 42.59 -10.41 -33.65
C ILE A 374 44.04 -10.83 -33.35
N ASN A 375 45.01 -10.01 -33.75
CA ASN A 375 46.42 -10.21 -33.45
C ASN A 375 46.83 -9.47 -32.17
N LEU A 376 47.17 -10.23 -31.12
CA LEU A 376 47.60 -9.73 -29.81
C LEU A 376 49.11 -9.93 -29.57
N ALA A 377 49.89 -10.27 -30.60
CA ALA A 377 51.33 -10.50 -30.43
C ALA A 377 52.03 -9.27 -29.82
N ASN A 378 53.12 -9.48 -29.08
CA ASN A 378 53.94 -8.40 -28.46
C ASN A 378 53.25 -7.53 -27.39
N LEU A 379 52.01 -7.81 -26.98
CA LEU A 379 51.31 -7.08 -25.92
C LEU A 379 51.69 -7.55 -24.50
N ASN A 380 52.98 -7.51 -24.17
CA ASN A 380 53.53 -8.07 -22.93
C ASN A 380 53.06 -7.40 -21.64
N LEU A 381 52.50 -6.19 -21.72
CA LEU A 381 51.98 -5.41 -20.58
C LEU A 381 50.46 -5.54 -20.40
N LEU A 382 49.78 -6.32 -21.25
CA LEU A 382 48.33 -6.42 -21.23
C LEU A 382 47.86 -7.16 -19.96
N LYS A 383 47.05 -6.47 -19.15
CA LYS A 383 46.49 -6.98 -17.89
C LYS A 383 45.01 -7.32 -18.01
N ILE A 384 44.27 -6.55 -18.82
CA ILE A 384 42.81 -6.68 -18.95
C ILE A 384 42.48 -6.88 -20.42
N LEU A 385 41.84 -8.00 -20.74
CA LEU A 385 41.31 -8.30 -22.07
C LEU A 385 39.79 -8.51 -21.98
N GLN A 386 39.04 -7.69 -22.71
CA GLN A 386 37.58 -7.78 -22.81
C GLN A 386 37.17 -7.84 -24.28
N ILE A 387 36.69 -8.99 -24.73
CA ILE A 387 36.20 -9.20 -26.09
C ILE A 387 34.73 -9.60 -25.97
N ASN A 388 33.80 -8.69 -26.26
CA ASN A 388 32.41 -9.00 -26.55
C ASN A 388 32.21 -8.83 -28.06
N ALA A 389 32.60 -9.85 -28.82
CA ALA A 389 32.73 -9.76 -30.27
C ALA A 389 32.42 -11.12 -30.89
N VAL A 390 31.97 -11.13 -32.15
CA VAL A 390 31.61 -12.37 -32.84
C VAL A 390 32.58 -12.59 -33.99
N SER A 391 33.23 -13.74 -34.04
CA SER A 391 34.04 -14.07 -35.23
C SER A 391 33.16 -14.20 -36.46
N CYS A 392 33.63 -13.73 -37.60
CA CYS A 392 32.89 -13.84 -38.86
C CYS A 392 32.91 -15.24 -39.46
N ASP A 393 33.91 -16.05 -39.12
CA ASP A 393 34.07 -17.41 -39.62
C ASP A 393 34.13 -18.42 -38.46
N PRO A 394 33.07 -19.23 -38.28
CA PRO A 394 33.06 -20.28 -37.27
C PRO A 394 34.15 -21.34 -37.44
N ALA A 395 34.70 -21.52 -38.64
CA ALA A 395 35.74 -22.52 -38.89
C ALA A 395 37.13 -22.08 -38.38
N THR A 396 37.39 -20.77 -38.31
CA THR A 396 38.73 -20.22 -38.06
C THR A 396 38.81 -19.32 -36.81
N SER A 397 37.70 -19.13 -36.08
CA SER A 397 37.68 -18.34 -34.83
C SER A 397 38.71 -18.83 -33.80
N VAL A 398 39.75 -18.03 -33.60
CA VAL A 398 40.81 -18.23 -32.61
C VAL A 398 41.22 -16.88 -32.02
N VAL A 399 41.32 -16.81 -30.70
CA VAL A 399 41.93 -15.68 -29.99
C VAL A 399 43.18 -16.18 -29.27
N ASN A 400 44.37 -15.90 -29.84
CA ASN A 400 45.62 -16.36 -29.24
C ASN A 400 46.08 -15.43 -28.11
N ILE A 401 45.93 -15.90 -26.88
CA ILE A 401 46.32 -15.19 -25.65
C ILE A 401 47.55 -15.78 -24.96
N SER A 402 48.12 -16.87 -25.50
CA SER A 402 49.17 -17.64 -24.83
C SER A 402 50.48 -16.86 -24.58
N GLY A 403 50.76 -15.83 -25.39
CA GLY A 403 51.93 -14.97 -25.28
C GLY A 403 51.75 -13.73 -24.39
N LEU A 404 50.73 -13.69 -23.52
CA LEU A 404 50.35 -12.50 -22.75
C LEU A 404 50.56 -12.71 -21.23
N PRO A 405 51.82 -12.69 -20.74
CA PRO A 405 52.17 -13.20 -19.41
C PRO A 405 51.68 -12.35 -18.22
N GLN A 406 51.16 -11.15 -18.46
CA GLN A 406 50.67 -10.22 -17.42
C GLN A 406 49.13 -10.17 -17.32
N LEU A 407 48.40 -10.99 -18.08
CA LEU A 407 46.94 -11.00 -18.01
C LEU A 407 46.46 -11.35 -16.60
N GLU A 408 45.63 -10.47 -16.03
CA GLU A 408 44.99 -10.64 -14.72
C GLU A 408 43.48 -10.86 -14.88
N TYR A 409 42.85 -10.29 -15.92
CA TYR A 409 41.41 -10.38 -16.18
C TYR A 409 41.12 -10.69 -17.65
N ILE A 410 40.31 -11.73 -17.89
CA ILE A 410 39.84 -12.12 -19.21
C ILE A 410 38.31 -12.21 -19.20
N TYR A 411 37.69 -11.48 -20.12
CA TYR A 411 36.28 -11.67 -20.49
C TYR A 411 36.23 -11.89 -22.00
N ILE A 412 35.72 -13.04 -22.43
CA ILE A 412 35.52 -13.33 -23.86
C ILE A 412 34.09 -13.83 -24.03
N LYS A 413 33.32 -13.11 -24.83
CA LYS A 413 32.00 -13.49 -25.31
C LYS A 413 32.06 -13.57 -26.82
N ASP A 414 32.25 -14.79 -27.32
CA ASP A 414 32.25 -15.13 -28.74
C ASP A 414 31.57 -16.48 -28.92
N ARG A 415 30.47 -16.49 -29.67
CA ARG A 415 29.68 -17.71 -29.89
C ARG A 415 30.42 -18.78 -30.69
N PHE A 416 31.41 -18.40 -31.51
CA PHE A 416 32.10 -19.30 -32.42
C PHE A 416 33.50 -19.72 -31.97
N LEU A 417 33.99 -19.20 -30.84
CA LEU A 417 35.31 -19.54 -30.34
C LEU A 417 35.34 -21.02 -29.89
N LYS A 418 36.19 -21.83 -30.53
CA LYS A 418 36.25 -23.28 -30.31
C LYS A 418 37.31 -23.72 -29.32
N THR A 419 38.43 -23.01 -29.27
CA THR A 419 39.58 -23.37 -28.44
C THR A 419 40.14 -22.14 -27.77
N ILE A 420 40.64 -22.32 -26.55
CA ILE A 420 41.38 -21.28 -25.84
C ILE A 420 42.50 -21.92 -25.03
N ASN A 421 43.70 -21.34 -25.08
CA ASN A 421 44.86 -21.81 -24.35
C ASN A 421 45.27 -20.77 -23.31
N ILE A 422 45.05 -21.09 -22.04
CA ILE A 422 45.40 -20.24 -20.89
C ILE A 422 46.56 -20.83 -20.07
N ASN A 423 47.24 -21.85 -20.59
CA ASN A 423 48.18 -22.65 -19.82
C ASN A 423 49.36 -21.89 -19.19
N SER A 424 49.74 -20.76 -19.78
CA SER A 424 50.93 -19.99 -19.42
C SER A 424 50.59 -18.67 -18.71
N LEU A 425 49.30 -18.45 -18.37
CA LEU A 425 48.80 -17.18 -17.83
C LEU A 425 48.87 -17.13 -16.30
N ASN A 426 50.07 -17.28 -15.75
CA ASN A 426 50.26 -17.47 -14.31
C ASN A 426 49.78 -16.30 -13.44
N THR A 427 49.56 -15.10 -13.99
CA THR A 427 49.03 -13.93 -13.26
C THR A 427 47.50 -13.81 -13.25
N LEU A 428 46.82 -14.71 -13.98
CA LEU A 428 45.37 -14.65 -14.20
C LEU A 428 44.61 -14.79 -12.87
N LYS A 429 43.67 -13.88 -12.62
CA LYS A 429 42.80 -13.84 -11.43
C LYS A 429 41.34 -14.13 -11.78
N ASP A 430 40.88 -13.60 -12.92
CA ASP A 430 39.50 -13.71 -13.38
C ASP A 430 39.44 -14.23 -14.81
N LEU A 431 38.67 -15.29 -15.03
CA LEU A 431 38.38 -15.84 -16.35
C LEU A 431 36.88 -16.00 -16.55
N LYS A 432 36.33 -15.28 -17.53
CA LYS A 432 34.91 -15.34 -17.90
C LYS A 432 34.77 -15.62 -19.38
N LEU A 433 34.21 -16.78 -19.70
CA LEU A 433 34.03 -17.25 -21.07
C LEU A 433 32.54 -17.44 -21.34
N TYR A 434 32.05 -16.78 -22.38
CA TYR A 434 30.69 -16.90 -22.89
C TYR A 434 30.77 -17.35 -24.36
N GLY A 435 30.10 -18.45 -24.75
CA GLY A 435 30.21 -18.92 -26.14
C GLY A 435 29.60 -20.30 -26.39
N THR A 436 29.38 -20.68 -27.64
CA THR A 436 28.51 -21.84 -27.98
C THR A 436 29.24 -23.07 -28.50
N GLU A 437 30.55 -22.95 -28.78
CA GLU A 437 31.29 -23.99 -29.52
C GLU A 437 32.64 -24.40 -28.90
N TYR A 438 32.91 -24.08 -27.62
CA TYR A 438 34.14 -24.53 -26.96
C TYR A 438 34.25 -26.07 -26.99
N SER A 439 35.28 -26.58 -27.64
CA SER A 439 35.63 -28.01 -27.74
C SER A 439 36.92 -28.35 -26.98
N SER A 440 37.75 -27.35 -26.67
CA SER A 440 38.93 -27.52 -25.82
C SER A 440 39.30 -26.24 -25.07
N ILE A 441 39.50 -26.35 -23.76
CA ILE A 441 40.06 -25.29 -22.91
C ILE A 441 41.35 -25.84 -22.31
N THR A 442 42.51 -25.40 -22.82
CA THR A 442 43.81 -25.88 -22.35
C THR A 442 44.25 -25.06 -21.15
N MET A 443 44.31 -25.71 -19.98
CA MET A 443 44.67 -25.09 -18.71
C MET A 443 45.99 -25.66 -18.18
N GLY A 444 46.81 -24.80 -17.57
CA GLY A 444 48.04 -25.14 -16.85
C GLY A 444 47.89 -24.76 -15.37
N ALA A 445 48.94 -24.75 -14.56
CA ALA A 445 48.82 -24.32 -13.16
C ALA A 445 48.61 -22.79 -13.08
N LEU A 446 47.45 -22.36 -12.58
CA LEU A 446 47.06 -20.95 -12.46
C LEU A 446 46.93 -20.56 -10.98
N PRO A 447 48.05 -20.28 -10.28
CA PRO A 447 48.07 -20.15 -8.83
C PRO A 447 47.31 -18.95 -8.29
N TYR A 448 47.02 -17.92 -9.10
CA TYR A 448 46.32 -16.71 -8.68
C TYR A 448 44.85 -16.64 -9.14
N LEU A 449 44.36 -17.65 -9.86
CA LEU A 449 42.99 -17.69 -10.36
C LEU A 449 42.02 -17.78 -9.18
N GLN A 450 41.07 -16.84 -9.11
CA GLN A 450 40.05 -16.71 -8.07
C GLN A 450 38.66 -17.00 -8.62
N ASP A 451 38.38 -16.55 -9.84
CA ASP A 451 37.06 -16.62 -10.45
C ASP A 451 37.12 -17.29 -11.81
N PHE A 452 36.36 -18.37 -11.97
CA PHE A 452 36.17 -19.07 -13.22
C PHE A 452 34.68 -19.13 -13.58
N LEU A 453 34.32 -18.56 -14.73
CA LEU A 453 32.99 -18.66 -15.31
C LEU A 453 33.08 -19.18 -16.74
N LEU A 454 32.31 -20.23 -17.01
CA LEU A 454 32.04 -20.74 -18.35
C LEU A 454 30.53 -20.81 -18.53
N ASP A 455 29.99 -20.01 -19.44
CA ASP A 455 28.57 -19.98 -19.79
C ASP A 455 28.40 -20.20 -21.29
N THR A 456 27.81 -21.33 -21.67
CA THR A 456 27.51 -21.65 -23.06
C THR A 456 26.01 -21.52 -23.32
N THR A 457 25.57 -21.60 -24.58
CA THR A 457 24.12 -21.57 -24.87
C THR A 457 23.53 -22.98 -24.90
N ASP A 458 22.22 -23.09 -24.72
CA ASP A 458 21.38 -24.33 -24.77
C ASP A 458 21.49 -25.17 -26.06
N LYS A 459 22.22 -24.70 -27.08
CA LYS A 459 22.40 -25.44 -28.33
C LYS A 459 23.50 -26.47 -28.15
N LEU A 460 23.12 -27.76 -28.13
CA LEU A 460 24.03 -28.91 -28.11
C LEU A 460 25.14 -28.78 -29.18
N PRO A 461 26.40 -28.53 -28.80
CA PRO A 461 27.53 -28.53 -29.71
C PRO A 461 27.81 -29.96 -30.18
N THR A 462 28.47 -30.09 -31.33
CA THR A 462 28.81 -31.39 -31.94
C THR A 462 29.95 -32.13 -31.24
N ASN A 463 30.70 -31.47 -30.34
CA ASN A 463 31.83 -32.05 -29.60
C ASN A 463 31.92 -31.47 -28.16
N PRO A 464 31.96 -32.29 -27.10
CA PRO A 464 32.18 -31.86 -25.71
C PRO A 464 33.63 -31.42 -25.44
N VAL A 465 33.84 -30.56 -24.43
CA VAL A 465 35.16 -30.33 -23.81
C VAL A 465 35.56 -31.57 -23.02
N ASN A 466 36.70 -32.19 -23.39
CA ASN A 466 37.10 -33.50 -22.86
C ASN A 466 37.27 -33.57 -21.33
N LEU A 467 37.90 -32.56 -20.71
CA LEU A 467 38.15 -32.49 -19.27
C LEU A 467 38.33 -31.04 -18.81
N LEU A 468 37.61 -30.63 -17.78
CA LEU A 468 37.91 -29.42 -17.00
C LEU A 468 38.49 -29.81 -15.63
N ALA A 469 39.78 -29.54 -15.42
CA ALA A 469 40.49 -29.83 -14.18
C ALA A 469 40.87 -28.53 -13.46
N PHE A 470 40.43 -28.40 -12.21
CA PHE A 470 40.65 -27.21 -11.36
C PHE A 470 41.66 -27.45 -10.23
N ASN A 471 42.11 -28.69 -10.02
CA ASN A 471 42.90 -29.10 -8.85
C ASN A 471 44.21 -28.30 -8.66
N ASP A 472 44.75 -27.70 -9.72
CA ASP A 472 45.98 -26.90 -9.68
C ASP A 472 45.73 -25.40 -9.38
N PHE A 473 44.53 -25.01 -8.92
CA PHE A 473 44.13 -23.62 -8.65
C PHE A 473 43.88 -23.38 -7.15
N PRO A 474 44.94 -23.26 -6.31
CA PRO A 474 44.80 -23.21 -4.85
C PRO A 474 44.05 -21.97 -4.34
N ASN A 475 44.00 -20.87 -5.09
CA ASN A 475 43.33 -19.62 -4.72
C ASN A 475 41.92 -19.47 -5.32
N LEU A 476 41.42 -20.50 -6.02
CA LEU A 476 40.11 -20.45 -6.66
C LEU A 476 39.01 -20.33 -5.60
N GLN A 477 38.18 -19.30 -5.73
CA GLN A 477 37.08 -18.99 -4.81
C GLN A 477 35.71 -19.28 -5.43
N ASN A 478 35.54 -19.07 -6.74
CA ASN A 478 34.26 -19.24 -7.41
C ASN A 478 34.40 -20.03 -8.71
N ILE A 479 33.55 -21.06 -8.87
CA ILE A 479 33.34 -21.79 -10.12
C ILE A 479 31.87 -21.59 -10.53
N THR A 480 31.65 -21.09 -11.73
CA THR A 480 30.31 -21.00 -12.36
C THR A 480 30.32 -21.68 -13.72
N LEU A 481 29.46 -22.67 -13.89
CA LEU A 481 29.34 -23.51 -15.07
C LEU A 481 27.88 -23.47 -15.57
N MET A 482 27.58 -22.71 -16.61
CA MET A 482 26.22 -22.60 -17.16
C MET A 482 26.17 -23.15 -18.58
N HIS A 483 25.34 -24.16 -18.80
CA HIS A 483 25.19 -24.94 -20.02
C HIS A 483 26.43 -25.66 -20.59
N PRO A 484 27.62 -25.76 -19.93
CA PRO A 484 28.79 -26.26 -20.63
C PRO A 484 28.61 -27.71 -21.04
N VAL A 485 29.19 -28.06 -22.18
CA VAL A 485 29.19 -29.43 -22.68
C VAL A 485 30.57 -30.00 -22.39
N VAL A 486 30.67 -30.77 -21.31
CA VAL A 486 31.91 -31.33 -20.78
C VAL A 486 31.77 -32.84 -20.61
N SER A 487 32.75 -33.63 -21.01
CA SER A 487 32.72 -35.08 -20.77
C SER A 487 33.25 -35.49 -19.40
N ALA A 488 34.07 -34.66 -18.75
CA ALA A 488 34.56 -34.90 -17.39
C ALA A 488 34.90 -33.60 -16.65
N LEU A 489 34.73 -33.61 -15.33
CA LEU A 489 34.97 -32.48 -14.44
C LEU A 489 35.76 -32.94 -13.20
N SER A 490 36.86 -32.26 -12.87
CA SER A 490 37.71 -32.59 -11.72
C SER A 490 38.02 -31.35 -10.89
N PHE A 491 37.57 -31.34 -9.65
CA PHE A 491 37.85 -30.30 -8.66
C PHE A 491 37.87 -30.95 -7.27
N ASN A 492 39.05 -31.28 -6.75
CA ASN A 492 39.21 -31.74 -5.38
C ASN A 492 40.28 -30.90 -4.68
N ASN A 493 40.26 -30.89 -3.35
CA ASN A 493 41.27 -30.20 -2.53
C ASN A 493 41.43 -28.70 -2.88
N LEU A 494 40.34 -27.99 -3.16
CA LEU A 494 40.35 -26.53 -3.35
C LEU A 494 40.08 -25.85 -2.00
N PRO A 495 41.12 -25.42 -1.25
CA PRO A 495 40.94 -24.97 0.13
C PRO A 495 40.18 -23.64 0.22
N ASN A 496 40.19 -22.82 -0.84
CA ASN A 496 39.60 -21.48 -0.85
C ASN A 496 38.28 -21.40 -1.62
N LEU A 497 37.79 -22.51 -2.20
CA LEU A 497 36.57 -22.51 -3.00
C LEU A 497 35.37 -22.21 -2.09
N LYS A 498 34.69 -21.09 -2.30
CA LYS A 498 33.52 -20.63 -1.55
C LYS A 498 32.22 -20.90 -2.27
N THR A 499 32.20 -20.78 -3.60
CA THR A 499 30.99 -20.91 -4.40
C THR A 499 31.19 -21.88 -5.55
N PHE A 500 30.26 -22.81 -5.71
CA PHE A 500 30.17 -23.68 -6.88
C PHE A 500 28.75 -23.60 -7.44
N ILE A 501 28.61 -23.13 -8.68
CA ILE A 501 27.33 -23.00 -9.37
C ILE A 501 27.40 -23.79 -10.67
N THR A 502 26.42 -24.66 -10.89
CA THR A 502 26.20 -25.35 -12.17
C THR A 502 24.76 -25.22 -12.65
N GLY A 503 24.55 -25.10 -13.97
CA GLY A 503 23.24 -25.06 -14.63
C GLY A 503 23.24 -25.77 -15.98
N ASP A 504 22.27 -26.65 -16.24
CA ASP A 504 21.93 -27.18 -17.57
C ASP A 504 23.10 -27.78 -18.37
N ILE A 505 23.95 -28.58 -17.71
CA ILE A 505 25.08 -29.26 -18.36
C ILE A 505 24.57 -30.33 -19.31
N HIS A 506 24.84 -30.15 -20.60
CA HIS A 506 24.46 -31.09 -21.65
C HIS A 506 25.57 -32.13 -21.89
N ASP A 507 25.15 -33.38 -22.19
CA ASP A 507 25.97 -34.55 -22.58
C ASP A 507 26.83 -35.23 -21.49
N LEU A 508 26.15 -35.84 -20.51
CA LEU A 508 26.68 -36.95 -19.70
C LEU A 508 25.97 -38.23 -20.16
N THR A 509 26.46 -38.87 -21.22
CA THR A 509 25.82 -40.07 -21.80
C THR A 509 25.62 -41.16 -20.73
N THR A 510 24.41 -41.69 -20.67
CA THR A 510 23.87 -42.51 -19.57
C THR A 510 24.37 -43.96 -19.54
N SER A 511 25.37 -44.33 -20.34
CA SER A 511 25.83 -45.72 -20.48
C SER A 511 27.23 -46.01 -19.90
N GLU A 512 28.04 -44.99 -19.62
CA GLU A 512 29.32 -45.13 -18.92
C GLU A 512 29.52 -43.84 -18.11
N VAL A 513 29.17 -43.84 -16.81
CA VAL A 513 29.37 -42.67 -15.93
C VAL A 513 30.69 -42.81 -15.17
N PRO A 514 31.82 -42.22 -15.62
CA PRO A 514 32.96 -42.00 -14.74
C PRO A 514 33.15 -40.51 -14.46
N ALA A 515 32.51 -40.00 -13.40
CA ALA A 515 32.98 -38.94 -12.48
C ALA A 515 31.77 -38.28 -11.77
N ALA A 516 31.41 -38.80 -10.60
CA ALA A 516 30.58 -38.04 -9.68
C ALA A 516 31.28 -36.70 -9.34
N TYR A 517 30.53 -35.61 -9.25
CA TYR A 517 31.05 -34.36 -8.68
C TYR A 517 31.56 -34.68 -7.27
N ASN A 518 32.87 -34.61 -7.08
CA ASN A 518 33.48 -34.97 -5.82
C ASN A 518 33.65 -33.72 -4.96
N PHE A 519 32.65 -33.42 -4.13
CA PHE A 519 32.72 -32.30 -3.19
C PHE A 519 33.57 -32.61 -1.94
N SER A 520 34.24 -33.77 -1.87
CA SER A 520 35.11 -34.09 -0.74
C SER A 520 36.30 -33.12 -0.67
N ASN A 521 36.69 -32.73 0.55
CA ASN A 521 37.84 -31.85 0.81
C ASN A 521 37.72 -30.42 0.24
N LEU A 522 36.52 -29.83 0.32
CA LEU A 522 36.28 -28.41 0.02
C LEU A 522 35.90 -27.65 1.30
N PRO A 523 36.86 -27.39 2.22
CA PRO A 523 36.56 -26.93 3.59
C PRO A 523 35.92 -25.54 3.64
N SER A 524 36.17 -24.69 2.65
CA SER A 524 35.62 -23.32 2.56
C SER A 524 34.38 -23.19 1.70
N LEU A 525 33.83 -24.29 1.15
CA LEU A 525 32.66 -24.20 0.27
C LEU A 525 31.43 -23.76 1.07
N GLU A 526 30.92 -22.57 0.82
CA GLU A 526 29.79 -21.96 1.54
C GLU A 526 28.48 -22.09 0.76
N ASN A 527 28.51 -21.98 -0.57
CA ASN A 527 27.32 -21.99 -1.43
C ASN A 527 27.46 -22.99 -2.58
N LEU A 528 26.53 -23.93 -2.65
CA LEU A 528 26.47 -24.96 -3.68
C LEU A 528 25.15 -24.89 -4.45
N VAL A 529 25.20 -24.58 -5.74
CA VAL A 529 24.03 -24.55 -6.63
C VAL A 529 24.18 -25.61 -7.71
N LEU A 530 23.26 -26.55 -7.73
CA LEU A 530 23.17 -27.63 -8.72
C LEU A 530 21.86 -27.48 -9.49
N ASN A 531 21.92 -27.10 -10.77
CA ASN A 531 20.74 -27.01 -11.62
C ASN A 531 20.92 -27.90 -12.85
N ASN A 532 20.00 -28.85 -13.05
CA ASN A 532 20.06 -29.86 -14.11
C ASN A 532 21.43 -30.57 -14.19
N ALA A 533 22.00 -30.90 -13.03
CA ALA A 533 23.27 -31.59 -12.91
C ALA A 533 23.06 -33.11 -12.76
N ASN A 534 23.94 -33.91 -13.36
CA ASN A 534 23.98 -35.35 -13.13
C ASN A 534 24.97 -35.67 -11.99
N VAL A 535 24.54 -35.44 -10.74
CA VAL A 535 25.32 -35.72 -9.53
C VAL A 535 24.79 -36.98 -8.83
N PHE A 536 25.08 -38.17 -9.37
CA PHE A 536 24.63 -39.44 -8.77
C PHE A 536 25.80 -40.36 -8.39
N PRO A 537 25.90 -40.82 -7.12
CA PRO A 537 25.21 -40.29 -5.95
C PRO A 537 25.80 -38.93 -5.54
N LEU A 538 24.96 -37.95 -5.18
CA LEU A 538 25.43 -36.73 -4.52
C LEU A 538 26.02 -37.13 -3.16
N THR A 539 27.25 -36.72 -2.87
CA THR A 539 27.87 -36.93 -1.55
C THR A 539 28.40 -35.60 -1.03
N LEU A 540 27.87 -35.15 0.11
CA LEU A 540 28.25 -33.89 0.76
C LEU A 540 29.10 -34.12 2.02
N ASN A 541 29.75 -35.28 2.13
CA ASN A 541 30.45 -35.68 3.35
C ASN A 541 31.52 -34.65 3.75
N ASN A 542 31.47 -34.18 5.00
CA ASN A 542 32.48 -33.29 5.60
C ASN A 542 32.73 -31.98 4.83
N LEU A 543 31.65 -31.24 4.51
CA LEU A 543 31.73 -29.85 4.07
C LEU A 543 31.50 -28.90 5.27
N PRO A 544 32.51 -28.61 6.11
CA PRO A 544 32.33 -27.81 7.32
C PRO A 544 31.92 -26.37 7.04
N GLY A 545 32.28 -25.84 5.86
CA GLY A 545 31.96 -24.47 5.44
C GLY A 545 30.55 -24.28 4.86
N LEU A 546 29.83 -25.36 4.51
CA LEU A 546 28.62 -25.25 3.68
C LEU A 546 27.48 -24.60 4.45
N LYS A 547 27.01 -23.45 3.94
CA LYS A 547 25.91 -22.66 4.49
C LYS A 547 24.63 -22.79 3.69
N LYS A 548 24.74 -22.93 2.36
CA LYS A 548 23.60 -22.94 1.46
C LYS A 548 23.75 -23.99 0.37
N ILE A 549 22.68 -24.72 0.12
CA ILE A 549 22.56 -25.63 -1.02
C ILE A 549 21.25 -25.40 -1.77
N THR A 550 21.35 -25.28 -3.10
CA THR A 550 20.20 -25.21 -4.00
C THR A 550 20.33 -26.31 -5.05
N ILE A 551 19.29 -27.13 -5.19
CA ILE A 551 19.28 -28.25 -6.12
C ILE A 551 18.01 -28.16 -6.96
N LYS A 552 18.15 -28.10 -8.28
CA LYS A 552 17.05 -27.97 -9.23
C LYS A 552 17.21 -28.99 -10.34
N ARG A 553 16.16 -29.71 -10.73
CA ARG A 553 16.17 -30.62 -11.90
C ARG A 553 17.34 -31.62 -11.91
N THR A 554 17.87 -31.95 -10.75
CA THR A 554 19.16 -32.63 -10.59
C THR A 554 18.95 -34.06 -10.11
N LEU A 555 19.81 -34.97 -10.55
CA LEU A 555 19.72 -36.39 -10.29
C LEU A 555 20.02 -36.73 -8.81
N PHE A 556 19.10 -37.47 -8.16
CA PHE A 556 19.21 -37.90 -6.76
C PHE A 556 19.13 -39.41 -6.60
N ALA A 557 19.72 -39.92 -5.52
CA ALA A 557 19.43 -41.24 -4.99
C ALA A 557 17.94 -41.37 -4.58
N GLU A 558 17.39 -42.58 -4.60
CA GLU A 558 16.01 -42.80 -4.12
C GLU A 558 15.83 -42.40 -2.65
N SER A 559 16.91 -42.42 -1.87
CA SER A 559 16.95 -41.97 -0.48
C SER A 559 18.17 -41.07 -0.25
N TYR A 560 18.00 -39.94 0.44
CA TYR A 560 19.09 -39.03 0.76
C TYR A 560 18.98 -38.49 2.19
N THR A 561 20.12 -38.35 2.87
CA THR A 561 20.19 -37.80 4.23
C THR A 561 21.18 -36.65 4.27
N PHE A 562 20.71 -35.46 4.61
CA PHE A 562 21.59 -34.35 5.00
C PHE A 562 22.10 -34.60 6.41
N GLN A 563 23.41 -34.77 6.56
CA GLN A 563 24.04 -35.03 7.85
C GLN A 563 25.46 -34.45 7.91
N ASN A 564 25.90 -34.08 9.12
CA ASN A 564 27.26 -33.61 9.41
C ASN A 564 27.67 -32.34 8.63
N LEU A 565 26.74 -31.39 8.52
CA LEU A 565 26.97 -30.08 7.89
C LEU A 565 26.79 -28.99 8.95
N PRO A 566 27.85 -28.62 9.70
CA PRO A 566 27.74 -27.83 10.92
C PRO A 566 27.32 -26.38 10.67
N LEU A 567 27.52 -25.83 9.47
CA LEU A 567 27.17 -24.45 9.16
C LEU A 567 25.97 -24.31 8.22
N LEU A 568 25.30 -25.41 7.85
CA LEU A 568 24.22 -25.38 6.85
C LEU A 568 22.99 -24.67 7.40
N GLU A 569 22.62 -23.55 6.76
CA GLU A 569 21.48 -22.70 7.11
C GLU A 569 20.30 -22.88 6.14
N ASP A 570 20.59 -23.11 4.86
CA ASP A 570 19.60 -23.08 3.77
C ASP A 570 19.66 -24.32 2.87
N VAL A 571 18.52 -25.01 2.71
CA VAL A 571 18.32 -26.08 1.74
C VAL A 571 17.13 -25.77 0.83
N ASN A 572 17.37 -25.71 -0.47
CA ASN A 572 16.32 -25.56 -1.48
C ASN A 572 16.41 -26.69 -2.52
N ILE A 573 15.34 -27.46 -2.69
CA ILE A 573 15.26 -28.55 -3.67
C ILE A 573 14.00 -28.38 -4.51
N GLU A 574 14.14 -28.34 -5.83
CA GLU A 574 13.05 -28.20 -6.80
C GLU A 574 13.17 -29.26 -7.89
N TYR A 575 12.08 -30.00 -8.14
CA TYR A 575 11.99 -30.99 -9.23
C TYR A 575 13.15 -32.02 -9.25
N PRO A 576 13.35 -32.82 -8.19
CA PRO A 576 14.41 -33.83 -8.17
C PRO A 576 14.03 -35.04 -9.05
N GLN A 577 14.14 -34.92 -10.38
CA GLN A 577 13.85 -36.00 -11.32
C GLN A 577 15.10 -36.77 -11.75
N SER A 578 14.93 -38.06 -12.06
CA SER A 578 15.80 -38.78 -12.98
C SER A 578 15.01 -39.44 -14.10
N GLY A 579 15.72 -39.70 -15.20
CA GLY A 579 15.19 -40.43 -16.35
C GLY A 579 14.67 -41.84 -16.05
N TYR A 580 14.89 -42.42 -14.85
CA TYR A 580 14.38 -43.77 -14.49
C TYR A 580 14.07 -44.04 -12.98
N SER A 581 14.38 -43.13 -12.04
CA SER A 581 14.13 -43.24 -10.58
C SER A 581 13.75 -41.89 -9.92
N TYR A 582 13.03 -41.92 -8.80
CA TYR A 582 12.53 -40.70 -8.15
C TYR A 582 12.95 -40.67 -6.67
N LEU A 583 13.25 -39.47 -6.13
CA LEU A 583 13.56 -39.31 -4.70
C LEU A 583 12.32 -39.65 -3.86
N LYS A 584 12.39 -40.75 -3.10
CA LYS A 584 11.30 -41.30 -2.27
C LYS A 584 11.47 -40.98 -0.80
N ASN A 585 12.69 -40.92 -0.29
CA ASN A 585 12.97 -40.72 1.13
C ASN A 585 13.98 -39.59 1.34
N LEU A 586 13.65 -38.62 2.18
CA LEU A 586 14.54 -37.50 2.50
C LEU A 586 14.64 -37.33 4.01
N ALA A 587 15.87 -37.22 4.53
CA ALA A 587 16.13 -37.04 5.96
C ALA A 587 17.09 -35.87 6.24
N PHE A 588 16.88 -35.19 7.37
CA PHE A 588 17.71 -34.09 7.87
C PHE A 588 18.16 -34.39 9.30
N ASN A 589 19.44 -34.70 9.49
CA ASN A 589 20.00 -35.15 10.75
C ASN A 589 21.21 -34.30 11.15
N ASN A 590 21.27 -33.86 12.40
CA ASN A 590 22.44 -33.16 12.97
C ASN A 590 22.89 -31.93 12.15
N LEU A 591 21.97 -30.96 11.98
CA LEU A 591 22.20 -29.69 11.29
C LEU A 591 22.00 -28.52 12.27
N PRO A 592 23.00 -28.19 13.11
CA PRO A 592 22.82 -27.29 14.26
C PRO A 592 22.53 -25.82 13.91
N HIS A 593 22.59 -25.44 12.63
CA HIS A 593 22.34 -24.07 12.18
C HIS A 593 21.26 -23.99 11.08
N ILE A 594 20.55 -25.09 10.78
CA ILE A 594 19.55 -25.08 9.70
C ILE A 594 18.39 -24.16 10.08
N LYS A 595 18.07 -23.22 9.20
CA LYS A 595 16.98 -22.25 9.36
C LYS A 595 15.90 -22.44 8.31
N ASN A 596 16.26 -22.75 7.06
CA ASN A 596 15.33 -22.74 5.94
C ASN A 596 15.39 -24.04 5.14
N ILE A 597 14.24 -24.67 4.96
CA ILE A 597 14.07 -25.83 4.07
C ILE A 597 12.92 -25.53 3.10
N THR A 598 13.21 -25.58 1.80
CA THR A 598 12.22 -25.45 0.73
C THR A 598 12.30 -26.68 -0.17
N LEU A 599 11.21 -27.44 -0.27
CA LEU A 599 11.06 -28.62 -1.10
C LEU A 599 9.88 -28.41 -2.04
N LYS A 600 10.15 -28.44 -3.36
CA LYS A 600 9.15 -28.15 -4.39
C LYS A 600 9.13 -29.24 -5.48
N ASP A 601 7.92 -29.60 -5.91
CA ASP A 601 7.65 -30.50 -7.04
C ASP A 601 8.28 -31.90 -6.88
N PHE A 602 8.15 -32.49 -5.69
CA PHE A 602 8.50 -33.89 -5.47
C PHE A 602 7.32 -34.79 -5.86
N PHE A 603 7.41 -35.56 -6.93
CA PHE A 603 6.22 -36.33 -7.38
C PHE A 603 6.02 -37.68 -6.67
N TYR A 604 7.06 -38.19 -5.99
CA TYR A 604 7.14 -39.56 -5.47
C TYR A 604 7.66 -39.65 -4.01
N LEU A 605 7.68 -38.53 -3.28
CA LEU A 605 8.17 -38.53 -1.90
C LEU A 605 7.21 -39.35 -1.00
N ASN A 606 7.77 -40.34 -0.32
CA ASN A 606 7.08 -41.23 0.63
C ASN A 606 7.37 -40.85 2.07
N THR A 607 8.64 -40.56 2.40
CA THR A 607 9.05 -40.21 3.76
C THR A 607 9.87 -38.92 3.78
N LEU A 608 9.55 -38.07 4.75
CA LEU A 608 10.32 -36.87 5.10
C LEU A 608 10.62 -36.94 6.60
N ASP A 609 11.88 -37.16 6.94
CA ASP A 609 12.37 -37.17 8.31
C ASP A 609 13.11 -35.85 8.60
N LEU A 610 12.55 -35.04 9.50
CA LEU A 610 13.18 -33.78 9.91
C LEU A 610 14.14 -33.97 11.10
N GLY A 611 14.32 -35.19 11.60
CA GLY A 611 15.27 -35.53 12.64
C GLY A 611 15.21 -34.59 13.85
N ASN A 612 16.39 -34.18 14.35
CA ASN A 612 16.56 -33.29 15.50
C ASN A 612 16.83 -31.83 15.09
N ILE A 613 16.28 -31.34 13.98
CA ILE A 613 16.49 -29.95 13.52
C ILE A 613 15.48 -28.94 14.09
N ASN A 614 14.56 -29.42 14.91
CA ASN A 614 13.42 -28.68 15.42
C ASN A 614 13.80 -27.44 16.26
N THR A 615 14.97 -27.44 16.90
CA THR A 615 15.43 -26.32 17.73
C THR A 615 16.01 -25.14 16.94
N THR A 616 16.23 -25.28 15.63
CA THR A 616 16.88 -24.24 14.81
C THR A 616 16.06 -23.84 13.58
N LEU A 617 15.21 -24.75 13.08
CA LEU A 617 14.43 -24.52 11.86
C LEU A 617 13.43 -23.38 12.05
N GLU A 618 13.56 -22.34 11.23
CA GLU A 618 12.70 -21.15 11.23
C GLU A 618 11.64 -21.19 10.14
N ASN A 619 11.95 -21.74 8.96
CA ASN A 619 11.05 -21.72 7.80
C ASN A 619 11.05 -23.09 7.09
N LEU A 620 9.86 -23.65 6.92
CA LEU A 620 9.66 -24.89 6.18
C LEU A 620 8.60 -24.70 5.09
N SER A 621 8.97 -24.97 3.84
CA SER A 621 8.06 -24.96 2.70
C SER A 621 8.11 -26.28 1.95
N LEU A 622 6.95 -26.94 1.83
CA LEU A 622 6.72 -28.17 1.11
C LEU A 622 5.61 -27.92 0.08
N GLN A 623 5.96 -27.79 -1.21
CA GLN A 623 5.03 -27.44 -2.28
C GLN A 623 4.99 -28.52 -3.36
N HIS A 624 3.82 -29.03 -3.71
CA HIS A 624 3.61 -30.09 -4.71
C HIS A 624 4.49 -31.34 -4.50
N ALA A 625 4.88 -31.63 -3.26
CA ALA A 625 5.74 -32.74 -2.89
C ALA A 625 5.05 -34.12 -2.89
N VAL A 626 3.75 -34.18 -3.24
CA VAL A 626 2.95 -35.42 -3.37
C VAL A 626 1.87 -35.23 -4.45
N TYR A 627 2.25 -34.72 -5.63
CA TYR A 627 1.25 -34.32 -6.63
C TYR A 627 0.59 -35.52 -7.38
N LEU A 628 1.29 -36.65 -7.56
CA LEU A 628 0.78 -37.78 -8.39
C LEU A 628 0.86 -39.17 -7.74
N TYR A 629 2.01 -39.57 -7.14
CA TYR A 629 2.25 -40.98 -6.76
C TYR A 629 2.85 -41.24 -5.36
N GLY A 630 3.13 -40.20 -4.56
CA GLY A 630 3.69 -40.34 -3.20
C GLY A 630 2.65 -40.73 -2.13
N THR A 631 3.13 -41.13 -0.94
CA THR A 631 2.30 -41.66 0.17
C THR A 631 2.28 -40.80 1.44
N LEU A 632 2.87 -39.59 1.40
CA LEU A 632 2.94 -38.67 2.53
C LEU A 632 1.55 -38.06 2.83
N ASN A 633 0.71 -38.83 3.52
CA ASN A 633 -0.71 -38.51 3.79
C ASN A 633 -0.93 -37.70 5.08
N ALA A 634 0.09 -37.64 5.95
CA ALA A 634 0.05 -37.02 7.27
C ALA A 634 1.43 -36.43 7.60
N LEU A 635 1.44 -35.30 8.32
CA LEU A 635 2.63 -34.70 8.90
C LEU A 635 2.33 -34.20 10.31
N SER A 636 3.34 -34.27 11.19
CA SER A 636 3.27 -33.77 12.56
C SER A 636 4.44 -32.83 12.81
N PHE A 637 4.12 -31.65 13.33
CA PHE A 637 5.08 -30.62 13.73
C PHE A 637 4.88 -30.36 15.22
N ASN A 638 5.55 -31.18 16.01
CA ASN A 638 5.56 -31.08 17.47
C ASN A 638 6.94 -30.60 17.91
N ASN A 639 7.00 -29.66 18.86
CA ASN A 639 8.24 -29.16 19.44
C ASN A 639 9.19 -28.47 18.44
N PHE A 640 8.70 -27.57 17.60
CA PHE A 640 9.55 -26.72 16.76
C PHE A 640 9.54 -25.27 17.28
N PRO A 641 10.28 -24.96 18.37
CA PRO A 641 10.17 -23.69 19.09
C PRO A 641 10.62 -22.46 18.30
N GLN A 642 11.44 -22.63 17.25
CA GLN A 642 11.93 -21.53 16.42
C GLN A 642 11.17 -21.38 15.09
N LEU A 643 10.22 -22.28 14.78
CA LEU A 643 9.52 -22.27 13.49
C LEU A 643 8.61 -21.05 13.41
N LYS A 644 8.89 -20.16 12.45
CA LYS A 644 8.16 -18.92 12.17
C LYS A 644 7.20 -19.07 11.01
N THR A 645 7.60 -19.79 9.95
CA THR A 645 6.74 -20.02 8.79
C THR A 645 6.65 -21.49 8.42
N LEU A 646 5.41 -21.94 8.15
CA LEU A 646 5.10 -23.29 7.69
C LEU A 646 4.19 -23.22 6.47
N HIS A 647 4.69 -23.69 5.33
CA HIS A 647 3.95 -23.75 4.08
C HIS A 647 3.86 -25.21 3.60
N LEU A 648 2.64 -25.75 3.51
CA LEU A 648 2.33 -27.10 3.07
C LEU A 648 1.30 -27.07 1.92
N GLN A 649 1.63 -27.64 0.77
CA GLN A 649 0.73 -27.81 -0.38
C GLN A 649 0.98 -29.18 -1.05
N ASN A 650 0.54 -30.28 -0.42
CA ASN A 650 0.98 -31.64 -0.75
C ASN A 650 -0.14 -32.70 -0.70
N ASN A 651 -1.39 -32.36 -1.03
CA ASN A 651 -2.52 -33.29 -0.94
C ASN A 651 -2.71 -33.94 0.46
N LEU A 652 -2.22 -33.29 1.54
CA LEU A 652 -2.27 -33.83 2.91
C LEU A 652 -3.71 -34.00 3.39
N LYS A 653 -3.99 -35.07 4.15
CA LYS A 653 -5.31 -35.32 4.75
C LYS A 653 -5.38 -34.91 6.22
N THR A 654 -4.25 -34.97 6.93
CA THR A 654 -4.16 -34.65 8.37
C THR A 654 -2.89 -33.85 8.67
N LEU A 655 -2.99 -32.95 9.65
CA LEU A 655 -1.90 -32.09 10.13
C LEU A 655 -2.00 -31.96 11.65
N GLN A 656 -0.91 -32.23 12.36
CA GLN A 656 -0.81 -32.02 13.80
C GLN A 656 0.19 -30.89 14.09
N LEU A 657 -0.24 -29.92 14.90
CA LEU A 657 0.55 -28.76 15.31
C LEU A 657 0.57 -28.71 16.85
N SER A 658 1.76 -28.75 17.46
CA SER A 658 1.92 -28.53 18.90
C SER A 658 3.29 -27.93 19.23
N ASP A 659 3.34 -27.10 20.28
CA ASP A 659 4.57 -26.46 20.77
C ASP A 659 5.31 -25.63 19.70
N LEU A 660 4.58 -24.71 19.05
CA LEU A 660 5.07 -23.79 18.00
C LEU A 660 4.95 -22.30 18.42
N PRO A 661 5.61 -21.87 19.50
CA PRO A 661 5.42 -20.54 20.11
C PRO A 661 5.80 -19.35 19.20
N GLN A 662 6.63 -19.55 18.18
CA GLN A 662 7.07 -18.51 17.25
C GLN A 662 6.38 -18.53 15.89
N LEU A 663 5.48 -19.49 15.63
CA LEU A 663 4.86 -19.65 14.32
C LEU A 663 3.93 -18.48 14.04
N ASN A 664 4.35 -17.60 13.11
CA ASN A 664 3.61 -16.40 12.73
C ASN A 664 2.83 -16.56 11.41
N THR A 665 3.24 -17.49 10.54
CA THR A 665 2.60 -17.71 9.24
C THR A 665 2.38 -19.20 9.00
N LEU A 666 1.12 -19.58 8.79
CA LEU A 666 0.71 -20.94 8.46
C LEU A 666 -0.05 -20.97 7.13
N HIS A 667 0.58 -21.51 6.09
CA HIS A 667 0.01 -21.70 4.77
C HIS A 667 -0.24 -23.18 4.48
N VAL A 668 -1.50 -23.59 4.42
CA VAL A 668 -1.91 -24.99 4.23
C VAL A 668 -2.88 -25.16 3.06
N SER A 669 -2.79 -24.26 2.08
CA SER A 669 -3.62 -24.28 0.88
C SER A 669 -3.31 -25.47 -0.05
N GLY A 670 -4.28 -25.90 -0.85
CA GLY A 670 -4.10 -26.94 -1.88
C GLY A 670 -3.83 -28.34 -1.32
N ASN A 671 -4.34 -28.65 -0.13
CA ASN A 671 -4.30 -30.00 0.44
C ASN A 671 -5.69 -30.68 0.34
N LYS A 672 -5.89 -31.77 1.09
CA LYS A 672 -7.14 -32.54 1.16
C LYS A 672 -7.67 -32.58 2.60
N PHE A 673 -7.40 -31.55 3.39
CA PHE A 673 -7.86 -31.48 4.77
C PHE A 673 -9.39 -31.43 4.81
N THR A 674 -9.97 -32.33 5.60
CA THR A 674 -11.39 -32.32 5.94
C THR A 674 -11.64 -31.67 7.29
N ASN A 675 -10.62 -31.58 8.15
CA ASN A 675 -10.63 -30.91 9.46
C ASN A 675 -9.24 -30.31 9.76
N LEU A 676 -9.20 -29.17 10.45
CA LEU A 676 -8.00 -28.45 10.89
C LEU A 676 -8.21 -27.86 12.29
N ALA A 677 -7.37 -28.24 13.25
CA ALA A 677 -7.34 -27.62 14.57
C ALA A 677 -6.15 -26.67 14.67
N ILE A 678 -6.41 -25.38 14.80
CA ILE A 678 -5.43 -24.30 14.93
C ILE A 678 -5.45 -23.85 16.38
N ALA A 679 -4.66 -24.54 17.21
CA ALA A 679 -4.67 -24.34 18.66
C ALA A 679 -3.27 -24.05 19.21
N ASN A 680 -3.19 -23.17 20.21
CA ASN A 680 -1.95 -22.85 20.95
C ASN A 680 -0.82 -22.31 20.05
N LEU A 681 -1.17 -21.37 19.18
CA LEU A 681 -0.21 -20.69 18.29
C LEU A 681 -0.19 -19.19 18.63
N PRO A 682 0.44 -18.79 19.76
CA PRO A 682 0.31 -17.44 20.31
C PRO A 682 0.89 -16.33 19.42
N ALA A 683 1.83 -16.67 18.54
CA ALA A 683 2.44 -15.73 17.60
C ALA A 683 1.81 -15.74 16.20
N LEU A 684 0.79 -16.59 15.94
CA LEU A 684 0.22 -16.75 14.59
C LEU A 684 -0.47 -15.46 14.16
N GLU A 685 0.06 -14.81 13.12
CA GLU A 685 -0.50 -13.58 12.55
C GLU A 685 -1.28 -13.84 11.25
N SER A 686 -0.84 -14.81 10.44
CA SER A 686 -1.45 -15.11 9.15
C SER A 686 -1.71 -16.61 8.97
N PHE A 687 -2.96 -16.94 8.65
CA PHE A 687 -3.40 -18.29 8.36
C PHE A 687 -4.12 -18.34 7.02
N THR A 688 -3.70 -19.28 6.16
CA THR A 688 -4.38 -19.52 4.87
C THR A 688 -4.56 -21.01 4.62
N SER A 689 -5.76 -21.43 4.22
CA SER A 689 -6.08 -22.83 3.95
C SER A 689 -6.89 -23.01 2.67
N ASN A 690 -6.56 -22.28 1.62
CA ASN A 690 -7.36 -22.24 0.40
C ASN A 690 -7.44 -23.60 -0.28
N SER A 691 -8.55 -23.91 -0.97
CA SER A 691 -8.66 -25.12 -1.81
C SER A 691 -8.45 -26.47 -1.07
N ASN A 692 -8.94 -26.62 0.16
CA ASN A 692 -9.07 -27.92 0.84
C ASN A 692 -10.50 -28.51 0.72
N LEU A 693 -10.83 -29.53 1.53
CA LEU A 693 -12.10 -30.28 1.51
C LEU A 693 -12.89 -30.15 2.84
N LEU A 694 -12.87 -28.96 3.46
CA LEU A 694 -13.48 -28.71 4.79
C LEU A 694 -15.03 -28.77 4.73
N SER A 695 -15.69 -29.38 5.73
CA SER A 695 -17.18 -29.59 5.74
C SER A 695 -17.99 -29.08 6.97
N THR A 696 -19.30 -29.36 7.06
CA THR A 696 -20.37 -28.50 7.63
C THR A 696 -20.54 -28.42 9.15
N ALA A 697 -19.70 -29.04 9.97
CA ALA A 697 -19.92 -29.08 11.43
C ALA A 697 -18.63 -28.84 12.24
N TYR A 698 -17.92 -27.73 12.04
CA TYR A 698 -16.72 -27.29 12.80
C TYR A 698 -15.37 -27.87 12.36
N ASN A 699 -15.09 -27.84 11.06
CA ASN A 699 -13.85 -28.40 10.52
C ASN A 699 -12.65 -27.45 10.48
N ILE A 700 -12.80 -26.21 10.95
CA ILE A 700 -11.67 -25.41 11.36
C ILE A 700 -11.95 -24.79 12.72
N THR A 701 -11.09 -25.05 13.69
CA THR A 701 -11.19 -24.50 15.04
C THR A 701 -9.97 -23.64 15.35
N PHE A 702 -10.21 -22.49 15.97
CA PHE A 702 -9.18 -21.59 16.46
C PHE A 702 -9.25 -21.56 18.00
N SER A 703 -8.12 -21.74 18.66
CA SER A 703 -8.03 -21.67 20.13
C SER A 703 -6.67 -21.12 20.54
N ASN A 704 -6.63 -20.11 21.41
CA ASN A 704 -5.38 -19.50 21.85
C ASN A 704 -4.51 -19.01 20.68
N VAL A 705 -5.08 -18.11 19.86
CA VAL A 705 -4.42 -17.45 18.70
C VAL A 705 -4.48 -15.90 18.80
N PRO A 706 -4.01 -15.30 19.92
CA PRO A 706 -4.19 -13.88 20.23
C PRO A 706 -3.61 -12.90 19.21
N ALA A 707 -2.62 -13.32 18.41
CA ALA A 707 -1.96 -12.47 17.41
C ALA A 707 -2.57 -12.56 16.00
N LEU A 708 -3.62 -13.35 15.79
CA LEU A 708 -4.15 -13.65 14.45
C LEU A 708 -4.79 -12.42 13.81
N LYS A 709 -4.18 -11.96 12.72
CA LYS A 709 -4.59 -10.76 11.96
C LYS A 709 -5.26 -11.08 10.63
N MET A 710 -4.87 -12.17 9.97
CA MET A 710 -5.41 -12.53 8.66
C MET A 710 -5.77 -14.01 8.58
N VAL A 711 -7.00 -14.26 8.11
CA VAL A 711 -7.54 -15.59 7.82
C VAL A 711 -8.03 -15.65 6.38
N ASP A 712 -7.49 -16.56 5.59
CA ASP A 712 -8.01 -16.89 4.25
C ASP A 712 -8.41 -18.37 4.17
N VAL A 713 -9.71 -18.59 4.01
CA VAL A 713 -10.33 -19.91 3.91
C VAL A 713 -11.11 -20.05 2.60
N SER A 714 -10.69 -19.32 1.56
CA SER A 714 -11.32 -19.36 0.25
C SER A 714 -11.24 -20.74 -0.41
N ASN A 715 -12.18 -21.05 -1.29
CA ASN A 715 -12.19 -22.25 -2.13
C ASN A 715 -12.23 -23.60 -1.38
N ASN A 716 -12.65 -23.63 -0.13
CA ASN A 716 -12.78 -24.87 0.68
C ASN A 716 -14.03 -25.72 0.38
N GLY A 717 -14.69 -25.49 -0.76
CA GLY A 717 -15.92 -26.18 -1.18
C GLY A 717 -17.20 -25.67 -0.51
N TYR A 718 -18.36 -26.17 -0.95
CA TYR A 718 -19.71 -25.76 -0.47
C TYR A 718 -20.03 -26.14 0.99
N ASN A 719 -19.12 -26.83 1.67
CA ASN A 719 -19.41 -27.46 2.94
C ASN A 719 -18.86 -26.68 4.15
N LEU A 720 -17.98 -25.68 3.99
CA LEU A 720 -17.62 -24.83 5.13
C LEU A 720 -18.80 -23.89 5.45
N ARG A 721 -19.51 -24.18 6.55
CA ARG A 721 -20.72 -23.44 6.96
C ARG A 721 -20.55 -22.61 8.23
N LYS A 722 -19.53 -22.89 9.04
CA LYS A 722 -19.28 -22.20 10.31
C LYS A 722 -17.79 -21.94 10.53
N ILE A 723 -17.46 -20.79 11.11
CA ILE A 723 -16.10 -20.44 11.55
C ILE A 723 -16.21 -19.72 12.90
N ASP A 724 -15.39 -20.12 13.88
CA ASP A 724 -15.29 -19.44 15.18
C ASP A 724 -13.95 -18.71 15.29
N LEU A 725 -14.01 -17.38 15.40
CA LEU A 725 -12.85 -16.48 15.50
C LEU A 725 -12.88 -15.66 16.81
N SER A 726 -13.64 -16.11 17.82
CA SER A 726 -13.73 -15.45 19.14
C SER A 726 -12.40 -15.34 19.89
N GLU A 727 -11.42 -16.19 19.56
CA GLU A 727 -10.09 -16.20 20.16
C GLU A 727 -9.05 -15.44 19.32
N ALA A 728 -9.48 -14.57 18.39
CA ALA A 728 -8.63 -13.78 17.48
C ALA A 728 -8.84 -12.25 17.64
N PRO A 729 -8.43 -11.65 18.77
CA PRO A 729 -8.69 -10.24 19.12
C PRO A 729 -7.99 -9.20 18.23
N GLN A 730 -7.09 -9.63 17.34
CA GLN A 730 -6.35 -8.75 16.42
C GLN A 730 -6.75 -8.93 14.95
N LEU A 731 -7.88 -9.58 14.66
CA LEU A 731 -8.27 -9.93 13.29
C LEU A 731 -8.56 -8.69 12.42
N GLU A 732 -7.72 -8.43 11.42
CA GLU A 732 -7.87 -7.30 10.49
C GLU A 732 -8.50 -7.72 9.15
N LYS A 733 -8.29 -8.97 8.71
CA LYS A 733 -8.65 -9.44 7.37
C LYS A 733 -9.25 -10.85 7.40
N LEU A 734 -10.41 -11.00 6.76
CA LEU A 734 -11.06 -12.29 6.55
C LEU A 734 -11.43 -12.48 5.07
N TYR A 735 -10.89 -13.52 4.46
CA TYR A 735 -11.14 -13.87 3.06
C TYR A 735 -11.91 -15.19 2.97
N PHE A 736 -13.04 -15.15 2.24
CA PHE A 736 -13.88 -16.31 1.97
C PHE A 736 -14.58 -16.16 0.63
N LYS A 737 -13.93 -16.67 -0.43
CA LYS A 737 -14.47 -16.68 -1.80
C LYS A 737 -14.66 -18.10 -2.30
N SER A 738 -15.63 -18.30 -3.19
CA SER A 738 -15.76 -19.54 -3.96
C SER A 738 -15.10 -19.37 -5.33
N SER A 739 -14.35 -20.36 -5.80
CA SER A 739 -13.72 -20.38 -7.12
C SER A 739 -14.71 -20.73 -8.24
N THR A 740 -15.93 -21.17 -7.92
CA THR A 740 -16.96 -21.46 -8.91
C THR A 740 -17.74 -20.20 -9.23
N TYR A 741 -17.49 -19.63 -10.41
CA TYR A 741 -18.06 -18.37 -10.92
C TYR A 741 -19.60 -18.24 -10.88
N ASN A 742 -20.35 -19.29 -10.53
CA ASN A 742 -21.82 -19.35 -10.65
C ASN A 742 -22.59 -19.71 -9.37
N THR A 743 -21.93 -19.86 -8.21
CA THR A 743 -22.62 -20.23 -6.96
C THR A 743 -21.99 -19.51 -5.76
N PRO A 744 -22.70 -18.57 -5.09
CA PRO A 744 -22.17 -17.90 -3.91
C PRO A 744 -21.99 -18.92 -2.78
N ALA A 745 -20.77 -19.04 -2.26
CA ALA A 745 -20.55 -19.77 -1.02
C ALA A 745 -21.26 -19.01 0.10
N THR A 746 -22.13 -19.72 0.84
CA THR A 746 -22.84 -19.17 2.00
C THR A 746 -22.26 -19.74 3.28
N LEU A 747 -21.76 -18.88 4.15
CA LEU A 747 -21.45 -19.24 5.53
C LEU A 747 -22.72 -19.05 6.36
N ASP A 748 -23.15 -20.11 7.04
CA ASP A 748 -24.35 -20.12 7.89
C ASP A 748 -24.10 -19.34 9.19
N TYR A 749 -22.86 -19.32 9.71
CA TYR A 749 -22.50 -18.68 10.96
C TYR A 749 -21.01 -18.28 11.05
N ILE A 750 -20.71 -17.08 11.53
CA ILE A 750 -19.36 -16.67 11.96
C ILE A 750 -19.44 -16.11 13.38
N ASN A 751 -18.52 -16.51 14.25
CA ASN A 751 -18.33 -15.88 15.56
C ASN A 751 -17.15 -14.89 15.49
N LEU A 752 -17.44 -13.58 15.44
CA LEU A 752 -16.46 -12.49 15.51
C LEU A 752 -16.41 -11.82 16.90
N LYS A 753 -17.05 -12.39 17.93
CA LYS A 753 -17.04 -11.86 19.29
C LYS A 753 -15.67 -12.07 19.94
N ASN A 754 -14.69 -11.26 19.54
CA ASN A 754 -13.28 -11.42 19.88
C ASN A 754 -12.70 -10.19 20.59
N GLY A 755 -13.53 -9.18 20.88
CA GLY A 755 -13.12 -7.95 21.53
C GLY A 755 -12.27 -7.03 20.66
N ASN A 756 -12.24 -7.23 19.34
CA ASN A 756 -11.41 -6.43 18.45
C ASN A 756 -12.07 -5.08 18.14
N PRO A 757 -11.45 -3.95 18.55
CA PRO A 757 -12.00 -2.63 18.28
C PRO A 757 -11.71 -2.12 16.86
N ASN A 758 -10.90 -2.85 16.08
CA ASN A 758 -10.40 -2.41 14.78
C ASN A 758 -11.32 -2.83 13.62
N MET A 759 -11.19 -2.09 12.52
CA MET A 759 -11.97 -2.32 11.31
C MET A 759 -11.57 -3.63 10.63
N LEU A 760 -12.51 -4.57 10.54
CA LEU A 760 -12.34 -5.83 9.82
C LEU A 760 -12.64 -5.64 8.32
N VAL A 761 -11.67 -5.97 7.47
CA VAL A 761 -11.88 -6.06 6.02
C VAL A 761 -12.27 -7.49 5.66
N MET A 762 -13.53 -7.67 5.26
CA MET A 762 -14.03 -8.94 4.73
C MET A 762 -14.24 -8.85 3.20
N ASP A 763 -13.63 -9.75 2.45
CA ASP A 763 -13.79 -9.80 0.99
C ASP A 763 -14.42 -11.15 0.60
N THR A 764 -15.75 -11.19 0.61
CA THR A 764 -16.51 -12.44 0.81
C THR A 764 -17.82 -12.57 0.03
N GLY A 765 -18.34 -13.81 -0.05
CA GLY A 765 -19.70 -14.15 -0.49
C GLY A 765 -20.81 -13.72 0.49
N SER A 766 -22.00 -14.31 0.41
CA SER A 766 -23.15 -13.98 1.28
C SER A 766 -23.12 -14.72 2.62
N PHE A 767 -23.47 -14.05 3.72
CA PHE A 767 -23.56 -14.65 5.07
C PHE A 767 -24.99 -14.67 5.58
N LYS A 768 -25.35 -15.73 6.31
CA LYS A 768 -26.65 -15.79 6.99
C LYS A 768 -26.60 -15.14 8.37
N ASN A 769 -25.66 -15.54 9.22
CA ASN A 769 -25.54 -15.05 10.59
C ASN A 769 -24.10 -14.66 10.91
N ILE A 770 -23.90 -13.48 11.50
CA ILE A 770 -22.62 -13.04 12.07
C ILE A 770 -22.86 -12.66 13.54
N CYS A 771 -22.06 -13.25 14.41
CA CYS A 771 -22.00 -12.90 15.81
C CYS A 771 -20.94 -11.81 16.01
N VAL A 772 -21.28 -10.75 16.75
CA VAL A 772 -20.44 -9.56 16.98
C VAL A 772 -20.32 -9.24 18.48
N ASP A 773 -19.35 -8.41 18.85
CA ASP A 773 -19.15 -7.92 20.21
C ASP A 773 -20.32 -7.04 20.66
N ASP A 774 -20.70 -6.04 19.85
CA ASP A 774 -21.77 -5.09 20.15
C ASP A 774 -22.48 -4.52 18.89
N ASP A 775 -23.47 -3.64 19.12
CA ASP A 775 -24.25 -2.99 18.07
C ASP A 775 -23.44 -1.97 17.24
N ASN A 776 -22.34 -1.43 17.78
CA ASN A 776 -21.47 -0.51 17.04
C ASN A 776 -20.69 -1.28 15.97
N GLU A 777 -20.12 -2.44 16.33
CA GLU A 777 -19.43 -3.31 15.39
C GLU A 777 -20.35 -3.74 14.25
N ARG A 778 -21.60 -4.14 14.56
CA ARG A 778 -22.64 -4.42 13.55
C ARG A 778 -22.80 -3.26 12.58
N THR A 779 -22.97 -2.05 13.10
CA THR A 779 -23.24 -0.85 12.29
C THR A 779 -22.05 -0.53 11.39
N GLN A 780 -20.82 -0.66 11.91
CA GLN A 780 -19.60 -0.47 11.13
C GLN A 780 -19.48 -1.49 10.00
N LEU A 781 -19.67 -2.79 10.28
CA LEU A 781 -19.61 -3.84 9.27
C LEU A 781 -20.66 -3.64 8.17
N GLN A 782 -21.90 -3.31 8.53
CA GLN A 782 -22.97 -3.04 7.55
C GLN A 782 -22.68 -1.78 6.69
N SER A 783 -22.05 -0.74 7.26
CA SER A 783 -21.74 0.50 6.52
C SER A 783 -20.61 0.33 5.50
N LEU A 784 -19.62 -0.52 5.82
CA LEU A 784 -18.44 -0.74 4.98
C LEU A 784 -18.70 -1.81 3.91
N GLN A 785 -19.70 -2.66 4.11
CA GLN A 785 -19.93 -3.87 3.30
C GLN A 785 -21.39 -4.00 2.87
N PRO A 786 -21.77 -3.39 1.73
CA PRO A 786 -23.15 -3.42 1.22
C PRO A 786 -23.67 -4.84 0.96
N ASN A 787 -22.78 -5.80 0.73
CA ASN A 787 -23.09 -7.22 0.53
C ASN A 787 -23.62 -7.93 1.80
N LEU A 788 -23.51 -7.32 2.98
CA LEU A 788 -24.04 -7.83 4.25
C LEU A 788 -25.49 -7.41 4.54
N ALA A 789 -26.17 -6.75 3.60
CA ALA A 789 -27.52 -6.19 3.82
C ALA A 789 -28.56 -7.24 4.26
N ASN A 790 -28.40 -8.51 3.86
CA ASN A 790 -29.30 -9.62 4.21
C ASN A 790 -28.75 -10.52 5.33
N THR A 791 -27.67 -10.12 5.99
CA THR A 791 -27.03 -10.88 7.07
C THR A 791 -27.65 -10.52 8.41
N VAL A 792 -28.02 -11.54 9.19
CA VAL A 792 -28.50 -11.38 10.57
C VAL A 792 -27.30 -11.19 11.48
N PHE A 793 -27.27 -10.08 12.22
CA PHE A 793 -26.26 -9.81 13.24
C PHE A 793 -26.84 -10.07 14.62
N THR A 794 -26.07 -10.73 15.48
CA THR A 794 -26.44 -10.96 16.88
C THR A 794 -25.24 -10.75 17.80
N SER A 795 -25.46 -10.16 18.98
CA SER A 795 -24.45 -10.11 20.04
C SER A 795 -24.53 -11.30 21.01
N TYR A 796 -25.57 -12.14 20.86
CA TYR A 796 -25.75 -13.42 21.54
C TYR A 796 -25.32 -14.56 20.63
N CYS A 797 -24.08 -15.00 20.85
CA CYS A 797 -23.39 -15.97 20.00
C CYS A 797 -23.52 -17.40 20.52
N THR A 798 -23.64 -17.51 21.84
CA THR A 798 -23.75 -18.72 22.65
C THR A 798 -24.53 -18.37 23.92
N LEU A 799 -25.27 -19.32 24.50
CA LEU A 799 -25.94 -19.14 25.80
C LEU A 799 -24.93 -19.07 26.96
N THR A 800 -23.74 -19.65 26.74
CA THR A 800 -22.56 -19.56 27.60
C THR A 800 -21.72 -18.32 27.28
N PRO A 801 -21.11 -17.64 28.28
CA PRO A 801 -20.22 -16.50 28.02
C PRO A 801 -19.02 -16.92 27.16
N ALA A 802 -18.59 -16.07 26.24
CA ALA A 802 -17.43 -16.33 25.37
C ALA A 802 -16.18 -16.68 26.20
N GLY A 803 -15.42 -17.70 25.76
CA GLY A 803 -14.22 -18.21 26.46
C GLY A 803 -14.48 -19.15 27.65
N SER A 804 -15.74 -19.40 28.03
CA SER A 804 -16.07 -20.26 29.20
C SER A 804 -16.01 -21.75 28.85
N ASN A 805 -14.80 -22.30 28.81
CA ASN A 805 -14.55 -23.71 28.49
C ASN A 805 -14.69 -24.65 29.70
N TYR A 806 -14.84 -24.10 30.90
CA TYR A 806 -14.94 -24.87 32.14
C TYR A 806 -16.29 -24.69 32.78
N LYS A 807 -16.74 -25.65 33.58
CA LYS A 807 -17.99 -25.54 34.31
C LYS A 807 -17.93 -26.23 35.67
N VAL A 808 -18.69 -25.69 36.61
CA VAL A 808 -19.04 -26.35 37.87
C VAL A 808 -20.51 -26.69 37.81
N GLU A 809 -20.85 -27.96 37.99
CA GLU A 809 -22.23 -28.43 37.96
C GLU A 809 -22.60 -29.17 39.24
N GLY A 810 -23.86 -29.12 39.62
CA GLY A 810 -24.30 -29.75 40.85
C GLY A 810 -25.74 -29.45 41.20
N LYS A 811 -26.10 -29.88 42.39
CA LYS A 811 -27.45 -29.76 42.96
C LYS A 811 -27.39 -29.00 44.27
N ALA A 812 -28.34 -28.11 44.47
CA ALA A 812 -28.67 -27.49 45.74
C ALA A 812 -29.82 -28.29 46.37
N ASN A 813 -29.56 -28.93 47.51
CA ASN A 813 -30.53 -29.75 48.23
C ASN A 813 -30.78 -29.16 49.62
N PHE A 814 -32.00 -29.30 50.13
CA PHE A 814 -32.36 -28.96 51.50
C PHE A 814 -32.45 -30.23 52.35
N ASP A 815 -31.49 -30.40 53.26
CA ASP A 815 -31.43 -31.49 54.23
C ASP A 815 -32.49 -31.29 55.31
N SER A 816 -33.68 -31.82 55.04
CA SER A 816 -34.86 -31.64 55.88
C SER A 816 -34.88 -32.54 57.12
N ASN A 817 -34.08 -33.61 57.13
CA ASN A 817 -34.05 -34.62 58.18
C ASN A 817 -32.70 -34.65 58.94
N ASN A 818 -31.76 -33.77 58.60
CA ASN A 818 -30.40 -33.67 59.11
C ASN A 818 -29.56 -34.94 58.91
N ASN A 819 -29.75 -35.68 57.81
CA ASN A 819 -28.96 -36.87 57.47
C ASN A 819 -27.88 -36.63 56.41
N GLY A 820 -27.73 -35.38 55.95
CA GLY A 820 -26.89 -34.98 54.84
C GLY A 820 -27.58 -35.14 53.49
N CYS A 821 -27.34 -34.22 52.56
CA CYS A 821 -28.13 -34.14 51.33
C CYS A 821 -28.03 -35.36 50.42
N ASP A 822 -29.06 -36.19 50.45
CA ASP A 822 -29.21 -37.39 49.64
C ASP A 822 -30.21 -37.19 48.48
N VAL A 823 -30.41 -38.24 47.67
CA VAL A 823 -31.28 -38.15 46.48
C VAL A 823 -32.77 -37.95 46.83
N SER A 824 -33.17 -38.30 48.06
CA SER A 824 -34.53 -38.16 48.57
C SER A 824 -34.81 -36.78 49.17
N ASP A 825 -33.78 -35.96 49.38
CA ASP A 825 -33.95 -34.62 49.91
C ASP A 825 -34.61 -33.64 48.91
N PRO A 826 -35.51 -32.77 49.42
CA PRO A 826 -36.09 -31.68 48.66
C PRO A 826 -35.02 -30.82 47.98
N LYS A 827 -35.32 -30.34 46.77
CA LYS A 827 -34.43 -29.46 46.03
C LYS A 827 -34.57 -28.03 46.55
N PHE A 828 -33.44 -27.34 46.68
CA PHE A 828 -33.43 -25.92 47.02
C PHE A 828 -33.54 -25.11 45.72
N ALA A 829 -34.76 -24.67 45.41
CA ALA A 829 -35.05 -23.86 44.23
C ALA A 829 -34.34 -22.50 44.28
N ASN A 830 -33.83 -22.04 43.13
CA ASN A 830 -33.32 -20.67 42.95
C ASN A 830 -32.21 -20.24 43.94
N LEU A 831 -31.35 -21.18 44.39
CA LEU A 831 -30.20 -20.82 45.20
C LEU A 831 -29.25 -19.90 44.42
N LYS A 832 -28.93 -18.73 45.00
CA LYS A 832 -27.99 -17.77 44.43
C LYS A 832 -26.56 -18.14 44.82
N PHE A 833 -25.62 -17.99 43.91
CA PHE A 833 -24.19 -18.19 44.12
C PHE A 833 -23.45 -16.90 43.80
N GLY A 834 -22.61 -16.43 44.73
CA GLY A 834 -21.59 -15.43 44.46
C GLY A 834 -20.34 -16.09 43.89
N ILE A 835 -19.83 -15.55 42.79
CA ILE A 835 -18.65 -16.05 42.10
C ILE A 835 -17.59 -14.96 42.14
N ASN A 836 -16.48 -15.22 42.82
CA ASN A 836 -15.32 -14.34 42.86
C ASN A 836 -14.22 -14.91 41.96
N THR A 837 -13.89 -14.18 40.89
CA THR A 837 -12.83 -14.51 39.94
C THR A 837 -11.75 -13.45 40.01
N GLY A 838 -10.68 -13.67 40.78
CA GLY A 838 -9.57 -12.72 40.88
C GLY A 838 -9.97 -11.28 41.27
N GLY A 839 -11.05 -11.10 42.05
CA GLY A 839 -11.57 -9.79 42.46
C GLY A 839 -12.79 -9.30 41.67
N VAL A 840 -13.17 -9.94 40.56
CA VAL A 840 -14.41 -9.66 39.84
C VAL A 840 -15.56 -10.47 40.46
N LEU A 841 -16.61 -9.77 40.89
CA LEU A 841 -17.81 -10.37 41.48
C LEU A 841 -18.89 -10.54 40.41
N SER A 842 -19.37 -11.77 40.24
CA SER A 842 -20.59 -12.08 39.48
C SER A 842 -21.52 -12.97 40.31
N THR A 843 -22.77 -13.13 39.87
CA THR A 843 -23.70 -14.04 40.53
C THR A 843 -24.42 -14.95 39.53
N PHE A 844 -24.72 -16.17 39.97
CA PHE A 844 -25.46 -17.17 39.21
C PHE A 844 -26.55 -17.75 40.11
N THR A 845 -27.76 -17.94 39.59
CA THR A 845 -28.86 -18.53 40.36
C THR A 845 -29.25 -19.89 39.76
N ALA A 846 -29.32 -20.93 40.59
CA ALA A 846 -29.80 -22.26 40.20
C ALA A 846 -31.23 -22.20 39.65
N ASN A 847 -31.65 -23.23 38.91
CA ASN A 847 -33.03 -23.30 38.45
C ASN A 847 -34.00 -23.72 39.58
N GLN A 848 -35.28 -23.79 39.26
CA GLN A 848 -36.35 -24.16 40.20
C GLN A 848 -36.22 -25.59 40.76
N ASN A 849 -35.45 -26.46 40.09
CA ASN A 849 -35.16 -27.83 40.55
C ASN A 849 -33.84 -27.91 41.35
N GLY A 850 -33.26 -26.77 41.73
CA GLY A 850 -31.98 -26.70 42.43
C GLY A 850 -30.78 -27.16 41.61
N LEU A 851 -30.92 -27.35 40.29
CA LEU A 851 -29.80 -27.73 39.42
C LEU A 851 -29.07 -26.47 38.95
N PHE A 852 -27.74 -26.51 38.97
CA PHE A 852 -26.90 -25.46 38.43
C PHE A 852 -25.78 -26.03 37.57
N SER A 853 -25.40 -25.26 36.56
CA SER A 853 -24.23 -25.49 35.71
C SER A 853 -23.59 -24.13 35.44
N ILE A 854 -22.63 -23.76 36.26
CA ILE A 854 -21.97 -22.46 36.26
C ILE A 854 -20.81 -22.50 35.25
N PRO A 855 -20.89 -21.77 34.12
CA PRO A 855 -19.77 -21.65 33.19
C PRO A 855 -18.68 -20.73 33.77
N LEU A 856 -17.42 -21.14 33.61
CA LEU A 856 -16.24 -20.47 34.16
C LEU A 856 -15.12 -20.36 33.12
N LEU A 857 -14.31 -19.32 33.27
CA LEU A 857 -13.11 -19.06 32.47
C LEU A 857 -11.89 -19.81 33.07
N THR A 858 -10.72 -19.62 32.46
CA THR A 858 -9.44 -19.99 33.08
C THR A 858 -9.17 -19.11 34.31
N GLY A 859 -8.66 -19.69 35.39
CA GLY A 859 -8.31 -18.98 36.62
C GLY A 859 -8.84 -19.64 37.89
N THR A 860 -8.58 -19.00 39.02
CA THR A 860 -9.07 -19.41 40.34
C THR A 860 -10.41 -18.73 40.63
N HIS A 861 -11.44 -19.54 40.87
CA HIS A 861 -12.80 -19.09 41.16
C HIS A 861 -13.23 -19.59 42.54
N THR A 862 -13.83 -18.70 43.34
CA THR A 862 -14.50 -19.07 44.60
C THR A 862 -16.00 -18.90 44.46
N ILE A 863 -16.75 -19.97 44.65
CA ILE A 863 -18.21 -20.04 44.53
C ILE A 863 -18.80 -20.17 45.93
N THR A 864 -19.62 -19.20 46.32
CA THR A 864 -20.21 -19.10 47.66
C THR A 864 -21.73 -19.01 47.56
N PRO A 865 -22.50 -19.94 48.16
CA PRO A 865 -23.95 -19.82 48.25
C PRO A 865 -24.39 -18.55 48.99
N ILE A 866 -25.42 -17.88 48.47
CA ILE A 866 -26.02 -16.67 49.02
C ILE A 866 -27.50 -16.98 49.30
N LEU A 867 -27.88 -16.94 50.56
CA LEU A 867 -29.24 -17.18 51.03
C LEU A 867 -29.98 -15.86 51.29
N GLU A 868 -31.28 -15.84 51.02
CA GLU A 868 -32.15 -14.68 51.30
C GLU A 868 -32.19 -14.37 52.80
N ASN A 869 -32.36 -15.41 53.62
CA ASN A 869 -32.34 -15.35 55.09
C ASN A 869 -31.16 -16.17 55.64
N PRO A 870 -29.92 -15.65 55.60
CA PRO A 870 -28.72 -16.42 55.97
C PRO A 870 -28.68 -16.84 57.45
N ALA A 871 -29.47 -16.18 58.32
CA ALA A 871 -29.60 -16.58 59.72
C ALA A 871 -30.40 -17.89 59.90
N TYR A 872 -31.30 -18.22 58.96
CA TYR A 872 -32.22 -19.35 59.06
C TYR A 872 -31.59 -20.68 58.65
N PHE A 873 -30.47 -20.67 57.93
CA PHE A 873 -29.92 -21.87 57.30
C PHE A 873 -28.40 -21.94 57.43
N ASN A 874 -27.89 -23.17 57.50
CA ASN A 874 -26.47 -23.51 57.37
C ASN A 874 -26.20 -24.11 55.99
N VAL A 875 -24.98 -23.94 55.44
CA VAL A 875 -24.61 -24.47 54.12
C VAL A 875 -23.31 -25.26 54.17
N SER A 876 -23.30 -26.42 53.52
CA SER A 876 -22.14 -27.31 53.40
C SER A 876 -21.92 -27.78 51.95
N PRO A 877 -20.74 -27.55 51.33
CA PRO A 877 -19.66 -26.73 51.86
C PRO A 877 -20.04 -25.24 51.87
N THR A 878 -19.40 -24.44 52.73
CA THR A 878 -19.65 -22.99 52.80
C THR A 878 -19.23 -22.24 51.54
N ASN A 879 -18.28 -22.80 50.78
CA ASN A 879 -17.84 -22.33 49.47
C ASN A 879 -17.07 -23.45 48.74
N LEU A 880 -16.89 -23.31 47.43
CA LEU A 880 -16.04 -24.15 46.59
C LEU A 880 -14.98 -23.28 45.91
N THR A 881 -13.72 -23.70 45.97
CA THR A 881 -12.65 -23.09 45.16
C THR A 881 -12.23 -24.03 44.04
N VAL A 882 -12.29 -23.57 42.80
CA VAL A 882 -11.80 -24.29 41.61
C VAL A 882 -10.72 -23.49 40.89
N ASN A 883 -9.78 -24.18 40.24
CA ASN A 883 -8.71 -23.56 39.49
C ASN A 883 -8.55 -24.22 38.12
N PHE A 884 -8.97 -23.54 37.05
CA PHE A 884 -8.85 -24.02 35.67
C PHE A 884 -7.65 -23.39 34.97
N PRO A 885 -6.95 -24.11 34.07
CA PRO A 885 -7.21 -25.47 33.60
C PRO A 885 -6.69 -26.59 34.53
N THR A 886 -6.12 -26.27 35.70
CA THR A 886 -5.43 -27.28 36.54
C THR A 886 -6.33 -28.41 37.04
N GLN A 887 -7.65 -28.21 37.03
CA GLN A 887 -8.66 -29.21 37.34
C GLN A 887 -9.46 -29.63 36.09
N THR A 888 -9.88 -30.89 36.06
CA THR A 888 -10.76 -31.40 35.00
C THR A 888 -12.16 -30.78 35.11
N SER A 889 -12.70 -30.31 33.97
CA SER A 889 -14.08 -29.80 33.85
C SER A 889 -14.98 -30.83 33.15
N PRO A 890 -16.26 -31.00 33.54
CA PRO A 890 -16.94 -30.33 34.66
C PRO A 890 -16.40 -30.73 36.04
N VAL A 891 -16.39 -29.80 36.99
CA VAL A 891 -16.28 -30.13 38.42
C VAL A 891 -17.69 -30.33 38.98
N ALA A 892 -17.98 -31.54 39.46
CA ALA A 892 -19.24 -31.85 40.12
C ALA A 892 -19.17 -31.47 41.61
N GLN A 893 -20.03 -30.57 42.07
CA GLN A 893 -20.11 -30.19 43.48
C GLN A 893 -21.56 -29.88 43.86
N ASP A 894 -22.13 -30.62 44.82
CA ASP A 894 -23.43 -30.32 45.40
C ASP A 894 -23.29 -29.36 46.59
N PHE A 895 -24.32 -28.54 46.84
CA PHE A 895 -24.43 -27.71 48.05
C PHE A 895 -25.62 -28.16 48.87
N CYS A 896 -25.36 -28.42 50.15
CA CYS A 896 -26.34 -28.92 51.10
C CYS A 896 -26.74 -27.83 52.09
N ILE A 897 -28.04 -27.57 52.20
CA ILE A 897 -28.60 -26.54 53.06
C ILE A 897 -29.37 -27.22 54.19
N SER A 898 -29.08 -26.91 55.44
CA SER A 898 -29.83 -27.43 56.60
C SER A 898 -30.42 -26.28 57.43
N ALA A 899 -31.51 -26.56 58.14
CA ALA A 899 -32.14 -25.57 59.00
C ALA A 899 -31.25 -25.18 60.19
N ASN A 900 -31.19 -23.88 60.51
CA ASN A 900 -30.58 -23.34 61.72
C ASN A 900 -31.69 -22.90 62.70
N GLY A 901 -32.25 -23.85 63.45
CA GLY A 901 -33.39 -23.59 64.32
C GLY A 901 -34.73 -23.56 63.58
N THR A 902 -35.78 -23.19 64.31
CA THR A 902 -37.17 -23.14 63.81
C THR A 902 -37.56 -21.70 63.54
N HIS A 903 -37.75 -21.38 62.27
CA HIS A 903 -38.16 -20.08 61.77
C HIS A 903 -39.42 -20.23 60.94
N ASN A 904 -40.42 -19.40 61.20
CA ASN A 904 -41.70 -19.41 60.50
C ASN A 904 -41.81 -18.14 59.65
N ASP A 905 -41.88 -18.25 58.33
CA ASP A 905 -41.80 -17.13 57.40
C ASP A 905 -42.49 -17.51 56.08
N LEU A 906 -43.60 -16.86 55.75
CA LEU A 906 -44.39 -17.08 54.55
C LEU A 906 -44.33 -15.83 53.67
N GLU A 907 -44.46 -16.00 52.36
CA GLU A 907 -44.51 -14.89 51.39
C GLU A 907 -45.67 -15.12 50.43
N LEU A 908 -46.34 -14.03 50.03
CA LEU A 908 -47.38 -14.05 49.01
C LEU A 908 -47.13 -13.01 47.93
N MET A 909 -47.35 -13.41 46.68
CA MET A 909 -47.32 -12.53 45.51
C MET A 909 -48.58 -12.73 44.66
N LEU A 910 -49.05 -11.65 44.04
CA LEU A 910 -50.12 -11.68 43.04
C LEU A 910 -49.58 -11.27 41.66
N ILE A 911 -49.72 -12.16 40.67
CA ILE A 911 -49.21 -11.95 39.30
C ILE A 911 -50.40 -11.85 38.32
N PRO A 912 -50.54 -10.77 37.55
CA PRO A 912 -51.49 -10.74 36.43
C PRO A 912 -50.98 -11.65 35.30
N VAL A 913 -51.77 -12.65 34.91
CA VAL A 913 -51.42 -13.61 33.85
C VAL A 913 -51.90 -13.10 32.49
N THR A 914 -53.07 -12.48 32.46
CA THR A 914 -53.62 -11.84 31.25
C THR A 914 -53.83 -10.35 31.50
N ASP A 915 -53.94 -9.58 30.42
CA ASP A 915 -54.34 -8.18 30.52
C ASP A 915 -55.75 -8.03 31.08
N ALA A 916 -55.95 -6.97 31.87
CA ALA A 916 -57.27 -6.54 32.31
C ALA A 916 -57.95 -5.74 31.18
N ALA A 917 -58.74 -6.42 30.34
CA ALA A 917 -59.50 -5.78 29.27
C ALA A 917 -61.02 -5.78 29.56
N PRO A 918 -61.75 -4.68 29.34
CA PRO A 918 -63.19 -4.61 29.61
C PRO A 918 -63.99 -5.70 28.87
N GLY A 919 -64.84 -6.41 29.59
CA GLY A 919 -65.69 -7.47 29.05
C GLY A 919 -65.00 -8.83 28.82
N PHE A 920 -63.69 -8.94 29.05
CA PHE A 920 -62.94 -10.18 28.92
C PHE A 920 -62.70 -10.84 30.28
N ASP A 921 -62.25 -12.10 30.23
CA ASP A 921 -61.81 -12.82 31.43
C ASP A 921 -60.38 -12.38 31.73
N ALA A 922 -60.12 -11.99 32.98
CA ALA A 922 -58.78 -11.69 33.47
C ALA A 922 -58.33 -12.81 34.43
N GLN A 923 -57.10 -13.28 34.27
CA GLN A 923 -56.50 -14.31 35.11
C GLN A 923 -55.40 -13.73 35.99
N TYR A 924 -55.41 -14.12 37.26
CA TYR A 924 -54.43 -13.74 38.26
C TYR A 924 -53.89 -14.98 38.94
N LYS A 925 -52.57 -15.05 39.12
CA LYS A 925 -51.92 -16.14 39.83
C LYS A 925 -51.49 -15.66 41.21
N ILE A 926 -52.04 -16.28 42.23
CA ILE A 926 -51.61 -16.12 43.62
C ILE A 926 -50.49 -17.13 43.86
N VAL A 927 -49.28 -16.64 44.11
CA VAL A 927 -48.11 -17.47 44.44
C VAL A 927 -47.85 -17.30 45.92
N TYR A 928 -47.75 -18.40 46.67
CA TYR A 928 -47.43 -18.37 48.09
C TYR A 928 -46.34 -19.39 48.41
N LYS A 929 -45.39 -18.97 49.24
CA LYS A 929 -44.14 -19.69 49.49
C LYS A 929 -43.83 -19.73 50.97
N ASN A 930 -43.27 -20.84 51.44
CA ASN A 930 -42.63 -20.92 52.74
C ASN A 930 -41.12 -20.62 52.62
N LYS A 931 -40.67 -19.53 53.25
CA LYS A 931 -39.26 -19.11 53.34
C LYS A 931 -38.62 -19.47 54.68
N GLY A 932 -39.40 -19.99 55.62
CA GLY A 932 -38.97 -20.48 56.91
C GLY A 932 -38.35 -21.87 56.86
N THR A 933 -38.01 -22.39 58.04
CA THR A 933 -37.39 -23.72 58.21
C THR A 933 -38.37 -24.79 58.69
N ALA A 934 -39.60 -24.42 59.06
CA ALA A 934 -40.63 -25.33 59.52
C ALA A 934 -41.84 -25.36 58.59
N SER A 935 -42.54 -26.50 58.52
CA SER A 935 -43.77 -26.61 57.73
C SER A 935 -44.88 -25.75 58.33
N GLN A 936 -45.58 -24.96 57.52
CA GLN A 936 -46.63 -24.06 57.98
C GLN A 936 -47.98 -24.33 57.30
N SER A 937 -49.06 -23.94 57.97
CA SER A 937 -50.44 -24.04 57.48
C SER A 937 -51.15 -22.72 57.74
N GLY A 938 -52.12 -22.35 56.89
CA GLY A 938 -52.80 -21.06 56.99
C GLY A 938 -53.95 -20.92 56.01
N ASN A 939 -54.51 -19.71 55.91
CA ASN A 939 -55.56 -19.36 54.98
C ASN A 939 -55.13 -18.21 54.07
N ILE A 940 -55.35 -18.34 52.77
CA ILE A 940 -55.15 -17.29 51.77
C ILE A 940 -56.48 -16.60 51.52
N ALA A 941 -56.51 -15.28 51.56
CA ALA A 941 -57.67 -14.46 51.18
C ALA A 941 -57.33 -13.59 49.96
N PHE A 942 -58.14 -13.66 48.91
CA PHE A 942 -58.07 -12.83 47.72
C PHE A 942 -59.29 -11.92 47.63
N ASN A 943 -59.05 -10.61 47.68
CA ASN A 943 -60.06 -9.57 47.66
C ASN A 943 -60.05 -8.80 46.35
N PHE A 944 -61.23 -8.54 45.80
CA PHE A 944 -61.43 -7.82 44.55
C PHE A 944 -62.74 -7.01 44.57
N ASN A 945 -62.85 -5.99 43.72
CA ASN A 945 -64.05 -5.16 43.67
C ASN A 945 -65.19 -5.84 42.88
N ASN A 946 -66.14 -6.46 43.59
CA ASN A 946 -67.27 -7.17 43.00
C ASN A 946 -68.20 -6.27 42.15
N ASN A 947 -68.13 -4.94 42.26
CA ASN A 947 -68.91 -4.04 41.41
C ASN A 947 -68.34 -3.94 40.00
N LEU A 948 -67.04 -4.19 39.82
CA LEU A 948 -66.34 -4.06 38.53
C LEU A 948 -65.99 -5.41 37.88
N MET A 949 -66.02 -6.49 38.65
CA MET A 949 -65.67 -7.82 38.18
C MET A 949 -66.33 -8.92 39.00
N LEU A 950 -66.47 -10.11 38.43
CA LEU A 950 -67.09 -11.28 39.06
C LEU A 950 -66.13 -12.46 39.07
N TYR A 951 -65.98 -13.13 40.21
CA TYR A 951 -65.23 -14.39 40.27
C TYR A 951 -65.88 -15.46 39.37
N LYS A 952 -65.06 -16.14 38.56
CA LYS A 952 -65.52 -17.18 37.63
C LYS A 952 -65.06 -18.57 38.08
N SER A 953 -63.75 -18.75 38.29
CA SER A 953 -63.17 -20.04 38.67
C SER A 953 -61.78 -19.87 39.29
N ALA A 954 -61.28 -20.93 39.92
CA ALA A 954 -59.89 -21.05 40.33
C ALA A 954 -59.39 -22.48 40.11
N THR A 955 -58.08 -22.62 39.93
CA THR A 955 -57.39 -23.91 39.77
C THR A 955 -57.54 -24.81 40.99
N ILE A 956 -57.62 -24.23 42.18
CA ILE A 956 -57.95 -24.92 43.44
C ILE A 956 -59.33 -24.45 43.89
N PRO A 957 -60.27 -25.36 44.24
CA PRO A 957 -61.58 -24.97 44.77
C PRO A 957 -61.44 -24.17 46.08
N PRO A 958 -62.15 -23.03 46.23
CA PRO A 958 -62.05 -22.20 47.43
C PRO A 958 -62.68 -22.86 48.66
N SER A 959 -62.10 -22.62 49.84
CA SER A 959 -62.62 -23.06 51.13
C SER A 959 -63.87 -22.27 51.54
N SER A 960 -63.94 -20.99 51.14
CA SER A 960 -65.15 -20.16 51.25
C SER A 960 -65.15 -19.05 50.20
N GLN A 961 -66.34 -18.55 49.87
CA GLN A 961 -66.55 -17.44 48.94
C GLN A 961 -67.60 -16.48 49.49
N SER A 962 -67.32 -15.19 49.44
CA SER A 962 -68.26 -14.11 49.74
C SER A 962 -68.17 -13.01 48.67
N THR A 963 -69.05 -12.02 48.71
CA THR A 963 -69.01 -10.89 47.77
C THR A 963 -67.64 -10.18 47.83
N GLY A 964 -66.90 -10.21 46.73
CA GLY A 964 -65.59 -9.55 46.61
C GLY A 964 -64.43 -10.22 47.36
N ALA A 965 -64.61 -11.43 47.90
CA ALA A 965 -63.53 -12.14 48.59
C ALA A 965 -63.62 -13.67 48.39
N VAL A 966 -62.47 -14.30 48.14
CA VAL A 966 -62.33 -15.77 47.97
C VAL A 966 -61.22 -16.26 48.88
N ASN A 967 -61.45 -17.38 49.59
CA ASN A 967 -60.49 -17.93 50.55
C ASN A 967 -60.07 -19.36 50.22
N TRP A 968 -58.84 -19.73 50.58
CA TRP A 968 -58.31 -21.09 50.47
C TRP A 968 -57.50 -21.46 51.71
N ASN A 969 -57.75 -22.64 52.27
CA ASN A 969 -56.88 -23.20 53.31
C ASN A 969 -55.72 -23.96 52.66
N PHE A 970 -54.50 -23.81 53.19
CA PHE A 970 -53.37 -24.66 52.85
C PHE A 970 -52.83 -25.34 54.11
N THR A 971 -52.35 -26.57 53.96
CA THR A 971 -51.78 -27.36 55.05
C THR A 971 -50.40 -27.88 54.67
N ASN A 972 -49.52 -27.99 55.67
CA ASN A 972 -48.17 -28.53 55.54
C ASN A 972 -47.39 -27.98 54.34
N LEU A 973 -47.37 -26.66 54.15
CA LEU A 973 -46.48 -26.03 53.19
C LEU A 973 -45.05 -26.21 53.70
N LEU A 974 -44.29 -27.10 53.08
CA LEU A 974 -42.93 -27.46 53.49
C LEU A 974 -41.97 -26.28 53.28
N PRO A 975 -40.83 -26.22 53.99
CA PRO A 975 -39.78 -25.24 53.71
C PRO A 975 -39.41 -25.20 52.23
N PHE A 976 -39.35 -24.01 51.65
CA PHE A 976 -39.11 -23.74 50.22
C PHE A 976 -40.19 -24.23 49.25
N GLU A 977 -41.27 -24.83 49.74
CA GLU A 977 -42.40 -25.20 48.90
C GLU A 977 -43.14 -23.93 48.46
N THR A 978 -43.29 -23.79 47.14
CA THR A 978 -44.10 -22.75 46.50
C THR A 978 -45.34 -23.40 45.91
N LYS A 979 -46.51 -22.84 46.19
CA LYS A 979 -47.79 -23.25 45.60
C LYS A 979 -48.45 -22.08 44.90
N GLU A 980 -49.31 -22.42 43.95
CA GLU A 980 -49.94 -21.44 43.07
C GLU A 980 -51.46 -21.67 42.99
N ILE A 981 -52.23 -20.59 42.93
CA ILE A 981 -53.66 -20.61 42.63
C ILE A 981 -53.92 -19.60 41.53
N THR A 982 -54.22 -20.07 40.32
CA THR A 982 -54.76 -19.20 39.26
C THR A 982 -56.25 -18.98 39.48
N VAL A 983 -56.64 -17.72 39.58
CA VAL A 983 -58.00 -17.20 39.75
C VAL A 983 -58.42 -16.49 38.46
N THR A 984 -59.60 -16.82 37.94
CA THR A 984 -60.21 -16.17 36.79
C THR A 984 -61.37 -15.29 37.25
N VAL A 985 -61.34 -14.01 36.90
CA VAL A 985 -62.44 -13.06 37.11
C VAL A 985 -62.96 -12.56 35.78
N LYS A 986 -64.28 -12.37 35.66
CA LYS A 986 -64.91 -11.72 34.51
C LYS A 986 -64.97 -10.22 34.77
N LEU A 987 -64.34 -9.42 33.92
CA LEU A 987 -64.39 -7.96 34.03
C LEU A 987 -65.68 -7.41 33.39
N ASN A 988 -66.22 -6.34 33.96
CA ASN A 988 -67.37 -5.64 33.38
C ASN A 988 -67.04 -5.11 31.98
N THR A 989 -68.03 -5.05 31.09
CA THR A 989 -67.95 -4.32 29.82
C THR A 989 -68.04 -2.81 30.07
N PRO A 990 -67.68 -1.97 29.09
CA PRO A 990 -67.91 -0.53 29.15
C PRO A 990 -69.39 -0.13 29.21
N THR A 991 -70.31 -1.09 29.03
CA THR A 991 -71.77 -0.89 29.01
C THR A 991 -72.49 -1.44 30.25
N GLN A 992 -71.80 -2.17 31.13
CA GLN A 992 -72.34 -2.62 32.42
C GLN A 992 -72.28 -1.48 33.46
N THR A 993 -73.02 -1.59 34.57
CA THR A 993 -73.07 -0.55 35.63
C THR A 993 -72.55 -1.11 36.96
N PRO A 994 -71.45 -0.58 37.54
CA PRO A 994 -70.58 0.47 36.97
C PRO A 994 -69.77 -0.01 35.75
N PRO A 995 -69.53 0.86 34.75
CA PRO A 995 -68.78 0.49 33.54
C PRO A 995 -67.29 0.40 33.84
N LEU A 996 -66.61 -0.49 33.13
CA LEU A 996 -65.14 -0.56 33.14
C LEU A 996 -64.60 -0.07 31.80
N ASN A 997 -63.70 0.90 31.82
CA ASN A 997 -63.11 1.54 30.65
C ASN A 997 -61.58 1.38 30.66
N GLY A 998 -60.97 1.44 29.48
CA GLY A 998 -59.51 1.55 29.38
C GLY A 998 -59.01 2.78 30.14
N GLY A 999 -57.98 2.59 30.96
CA GLY A 999 -57.41 3.61 31.86
C GLY A 999 -57.90 3.52 33.31
N ASP A 1000 -58.96 2.75 33.61
CA ASP A 1000 -59.38 2.51 34.99
C ASP A 1000 -58.31 1.69 35.75
N ILE A 1001 -58.24 1.82 37.08
CA ILE A 1001 -57.32 1.03 37.92
C ILE A 1001 -58.12 0.00 38.71
N LEU A 1002 -57.78 -1.27 38.53
CA LEU A 1002 -58.31 -2.39 39.30
C LEU A 1002 -57.44 -2.64 40.53
N HIS A 1003 -58.07 -2.64 41.70
CA HIS A 1003 -57.42 -2.89 42.98
C HIS A 1003 -57.69 -4.31 43.44
N TYR A 1004 -56.63 -5.06 43.68
CA TYR A 1004 -56.65 -6.39 44.27
C TYR A 1004 -55.82 -6.41 45.55
N ALA A 1005 -56.24 -7.24 46.50
CA ALA A 1005 -55.44 -7.51 47.70
C ALA A 1005 -55.46 -9.01 48.00
N ALA A 1006 -54.29 -9.62 48.12
CA ALA A 1006 -54.12 -11.00 48.53
C ALA A 1006 -53.34 -11.04 49.85
N GLN A 1007 -53.75 -11.91 50.78
CA GLN A 1007 -53.10 -12.00 52.09
C GLN A 1007 -53.09 -13.43 52.65
N ILE A 1008 -52.05 -13.77 53.40
CA ILE A 1008 -51.99 -14.97 54.25
C ILE A 1008 -52.45 -14.60 55.66
N ILE A 1009 -53.40 -15.38 56.21
CA ILE A 1009 -54.05 -15.15 57.51
C ILE A 1009 -53.85 -16.38 58.40
N GLY A 1010 -53.54 -16.14 59.67
CA GLY A 1010 -53.63 -17.15 60.73
C GLY A 1010 -52.38 -18.03 60.93
N ALA A 1011 -51.24 -17.64 60.37
CA ALA A 1011 -49.94 -18.28 60.61
C ALA A 1011 -49.05 -17.40 61.51
N THR A 1012 -48.24 -18.03 62.37
CA THR A 1012 -47.12 -17.34 63.05
C THR A 1012 -46.05 -17.03 62.02
N ASP A 1013 -45.52 -15.81 62.02
CA ASP A 1013 -44.65 -15.34 60.95
C ASP A 1013 -43.64 -14.28 61.44
N GLU A 1014 -42.38 -14.42 61.07
CA GLU A 1014 -41.28 -13.52 61.44
C GLU A 1014 -41.20 -12.27 60.54
N THR A 1015 -41.77 -12.30 59.33
CA THR A 1015 -41.85 -11.16 58.40
C THR A 1015 -43.27 -10.82 57.94
N PRO A 1016 -44.25 -10.49 58.81
CA PRO A 1016 -45.67 -10.40 58.43
C PRO A 1016 -46.06 -9.43 57.29
N ALA A 1017 -45.17 -8.54 56.86
CA ALA A 1017 -45.42 -7.58 55.80
C ALA A 1017 -45.51 -8.23 54.40
N ASP A 1018 -44.69 -9.24 54.11
CA ASP A 1018 -44.66 -9.93 52.80
C ASP A 1018 -45.73 -11.01 52.64
N ASN A 1019 -46.52 -11.24 53.68
CA ASN A 1019 -47.75 -12.01 53.65
C ASN A 1019 -48.90 -11.28 52.97
N ASN A 1020 -48.75 -9.99 52.68
CA ASN A 1020 -49.78 -9.14 52.08
C ASN A 1020 -49.29 -8.57 50.75
N PHE A 1021 -50.08 -8.71 49.69
CA PHE A 1021 -49.78 -8.13 48.39
C PHE A 1021 -50.97 -7.34 47.85
N ALA A 1022 -50.73 -6.08 47.51
CA ALA A 1022 -51.70 -5.22 46.83
C ALA A 1022 -51.27 -5.02 45.37
N LEU A 1023 -52.17 -5.30 44.43
CA LEU A 1023 -51.93 -5.11 42.99
C LEU A 1023 -52.89 -4.04 42.45
N ASN A 1024 -52.31 -3.03 41.82
CA ASN A 1024 -53.02 -1.97 41.12
C ASN A 1024 -52.80 -2.12 39.61
N GLN A 1025 -53.74 -2.76 38.90
CA GLN A 1025 -53.59 -3.00 37.46
C GLN A 1025 -54.43 -2.00 36.67
N THR A 1026 -53.79 -1.30 35.73
CA THR A 1026 -54.48 -0.45 34.76
C THR A 1026 -55.22 -1.31 33.74
N VAL A 1027 -56.48 -0.97 33.47
CA VAL A 1027 -57.30 -1.57 32.42
C VAL A 1027 -56.80 -1.08 31.06
N VAL A 1028 -56.53 -2.01 30.15
CA VAL A 1028 -55.91 -1.70 28.85
C VAL A 1028 -56.80 -2.10 27.67
N ASN A 1029 -56.56 -1.46 26.53
CA ASN A 1029 -57.02 -1.89 25.21
C ASN A 1029 -55.78 -2.36 24.42
N SER A 1030 -55.96 -3.23 23.39
CA SER A 1030 -54.89 -3.97 22.67
C SER A 1030 -53.47 -3.40 22.85
N PHE A 1031 -52.72 -4.00 23.76
CA PHE A 1031 -51.34 -3.63 24.10
C PHE A 1031 -50.35 -4.56 23.39
N ASP A 1032 -49.06 -4.20 23.40
CA ASP A 1032 -47.98 -5.04 22.86
C ASP A 1032 -47.79 -6.27 23.78
N PRO A 1033 -47.88 -7.50 23.26
CA PRO A 1033 -47.74 -8.73 24.05
C PRO A 1033 -46.32 -8.97 24.59
N ASN A 1034 -45.30 -8.24 24.09
CA ASN A 1034 -43.94 -8.25 24.60
C ASN A 1034 -43.66 -7.00 25.46
N ASP A 1035 -43.97 -7.04 26.76
CA ASP A 1035 -43.94 -5.86 27.62
C ASP A 1035 -43.21 -6.06 28.95
N LYS A 1036 -42.98 -4.94 29.64
CA LYS A 1036 -42.44 -4.88 30.99
C LYS A 1036 -43.28 -3.96 31.87
N THR A 1037 -43.59 -4.44 33.08
CA THR A 1037 -44.45 -3.76 34.05
C THR A 1037 -43.88 -3.82 35.48
N CYS A 1038 -43.97 -2.71 36.22
CA CYS A 1038 -43.74 -2.64 37.67
C CYS A 1038 -45.09 -2.88 38.40
N LEU A 1039 -45.18 -3.87 39.28
CA LEU A 1039 -46.45 -4.32 39.86
C LEU A 1039 -46.95 -3.41 41.00
N GLU A 1040 -46.08 -2.60 41.58
CA GLU A 1040 -46.45 -1.52 42.50
C GLU A 1040 -47.18 -0.37 41.78
N GLY A 1041 -47.06 -0.30 40.46
CA GLY A 1041 -47.72 0.69 39.60
C GLY A 1041 -46.85 1.91 39.30
N THR A 1042 -47.50 3.01 38.93
CA THR A 1042 -46.85 4.26 38.49
C THR A 1042 -46.30 5.10 39.65
N SER A 1043 -46.65 4.77 40.90
CA SER A 1043 -46.13 5.43 42.09
C SER A 1043 -45.91 4.48 43.27
N ILE A 1044 -44.94 4.80 44.13
CA ILE A 1044 -44.72 4.15 45.44
C ILE A 1044 -44.66 5.22 46.54
N ALA A 1045 -45.13 4.89 47.75
CA ALA A 1045 -45.05 5.79 48.89
C ALA A 1045 -43.58 6.00 49.33
N GLN A 1046 -43.27 7.16 49.91
CA GLN A 1046 -41.93 7.45 50.45
C GLN A 1046 -41.47 6.42 51.49
N THR A 1047 -42.40 5.80 52.23
CA THR A 1047 -42.11 4.74 53.20
C THR A 1047 -41.67 3.42 52.57
N GLN A 1048 -41.93 3.22 51.27
CA GLN A 1048 -41.54 2.03 50.50
C GLN A 1048 -40.17 2.21 49.80
N VAL A 1049 -39.53 3.36 49.95
CA VAL A 1049 -38.18 3.58 49.42
C VAL A 1049 -37.16 2.75 50.21
N GLY A 1050 -36.33 2.00 49.50
CA GLY A 1050 -35.43 1.01 50.10
C GLY A 1050 -36.02 -0.40 50.16
N ASP A 1051 -37.33 -0.54 49.96
CA ASP A 1051 -38.02 -1.83 49.90
C ASP A 1051 -37.98 -2.43 48.48
N TYR A 1052 -38.46 -3.67 48.39
CA TYR A 1052 -38.59 -4.41 47.14
C TYR A 1052 -39.70 -3.82 46.26
N VAL A 1053 -39.40 -3.70 44.97
CA VAL A 1053 -40.39 -3.56 43.90
C VAL A 1053 -40.37 -4.80 43.02
N HIS A 1054 -41.53 -5.13 42.44
CA HIS A 1054 -41.76 -6.35 41.67
C HIS A 1054 -41.94 -6.02 40.20
N TYR A 1055 -41.22 -6.74 39.34
CA TYR A 1055 -41.34 -6.62 37.89
C TYR A 1055 -41.91 -7.88 37.28
N LEU A 1056 -42.70 -7.69 36.22
CA LEU A 1056 -43.17 -8.72 35.30
C LEU A 1056 -42.71 -8.35 33.89
N ILE A 1057 -42.10 -9.29 33.18
CA ILE A 1057 -41.78 -9.18 31.76
C ILE A 1057 -42.50 -10.31 31.04
N ARG A 1058 -43.29 -9.98 30.01
CA ARG A 1058 -43.98 -10.96 29.17
C ARG A 1058 -43.36 -10.99 27.78
N PHE A 1059 -43.42 -12.15 27.14
CA PHE A 1059 -42.90 -12.37 25.80
C PHE A 1059 -43.81 -13.34 25.02
N GLU A 1060 -43.97 -13.08 23.72
CA GLU A 1060 -44.77 -13.90 22.80
C GLU A 1060 -43.95 -14.24 21.55
N ASN A 1061 -43.89 -15.52 21.19
CA ASN A 1061 -43.27 -15.96 19.94
C ASN A 1061 -44.22 -15.76 18.75
N THR A 1062 -43.96 -14.71 17.97
CA THR A 1062 -44.69 -14.38 16.72
C THR A 1062 -44.00 -14.91 15.45
N GLY A 1063 -42.99 -15.79 15.60
CA GLY A 1063 -42.23 -16.38 14.51
C GLY A 1063 -43.00 -17.44 13.71
N THR A 1064 -42.29 -18.16 12.83
CA THR A 1064 -42.87 -19.25 12.00
C THR A 1064 -42.47 -20.65 12.48
N ALA A 1065 -41.76 -20.74 13.61
CA ALA A 1065 -41.28 -21.98 14.20
C ALA A 1065 -41.16 -21.83 15.73
N ASN A 1066 -41.07 -22.95 16.44
CA ASN A 1066 -40.89 -22.92 17.90
C ASN A 1066 -39.55 -22.30 18.27
N ALA A 1067 -39.56 -21.34 19.20
CA ALA A 1067 -38.35 -20.77 19.76
C ALA A 1067 -37.76 -21.75 20.77
N LYS A 1068 -36.52 -22.17 20.56
CA LYS A 1068 -35.89 -23.17 21.42
C LYS A 1068 -35.39 -22.51 22.70
N ASN A 1069 -34.72 -21.37 22.58
CA ASN A 1069 -34.15 -20.62 23.70
C ASN A 1069 -34.71 -19.21 23.73
N ILE A 1070 -34.93 -18.67 24.92
CA ILE A 1070 -35.32 -17.27 25.12
C ILE A 1070 -34.39 -16.64 26.16
N VAL A 1071 -33.86 -15.47 25.84
CA VAL A 1071 -33.09 -14.67 26.80
C VAL A 1071 -33.79 -13.33 26.99
N VAL A 1072 -34.22 -13.05 28.22
CA VAL A 1072 -34.71 -11.73 28.62
C VAL A 1072 -33.55 -11.00 29.28
N LYS A 1073 -32.98 -10.02 28.57
CA LYS A 1073 -31.87 -9.18 29.03
C LYS A 1073 -32.40 -7.83 29.52
N ASP A 1074 -32.00 -7.44 30.72
CA ASP A 1074 -32.46 -6.25 31.41
C ASP A 1074 -31.26 -5.48 31.99
N GLU A 1075 -31.17 -4.17 31.78
CA GLU A 1075 -30.05 -3.34 32.23
C GLU A 1075 -30.55 -2.28 33.23
N PHE A 1076 -30.19 -2.42 34.50
CA PHE A 1076 -30.70 -1.55 35.57
C PHE A 1076 -29.81 -0.32 35.80
N ASP A 1077 -30.43 0.78 36.22
CA ASP A 1077 -29.69 1.93 36.74
C ASP A 1077 -29.23 1.66 38.19
N ILE A 1078 -27.94 1.39 38.36
CA ILE A 1078 -27.31 1.13 39.67
C ILE A 1078 -27.32 2.35 40.59
N SER A 1079 -27.67 3.54 40.11
CA SER A 1079 -27.91 4.71 40.97
C SER A 1079 -29.28 4.67 41.65
N LYS A 1080 -30.22 3.87 41.12
CA LYS A 1080 -31.61 3.75 41.60
C LYS A 1080 -31.91 2.40 42.24
N PHE A 1081 -31.24 1.34 41.81
CA PHE A 1081 -31.45 -0.02 42.29
C PHE A 1081 -30.22 -0.63 42.97
N ASP A 1082 -30.46 -1.53 43.92
CA ASP A 1082 -29.45 -2.42 44.45
C ASP A 1082 -29.51 -3.79 43.74
N ILE A 1083 -28.64 -3.99 42.75
CA ILE A 1083 -28.60 -5.21 41.93
C ILE A 1083 -28.29 -6.47 42.75
N SER A 1084 -27.56 -6.33 43.85
CA SER A 1084 -27.23 -7.47 44.71
C SER A 1084 -28.48 -8.07 45.36
N SER A 1085 -29.52 -7.25 45.54
CA SER A 1085 -30.80 -7.65 46.13
C SER A 1085 -31.75 -8.37 45.17
N LEU A 1086 -31.43 -8.46 43.86
CA LEU A 1086 -32.33 -9.06 42.88
C LEU A 1086 -32.57 -10.54 43.19
N ILE A 1087 -33.86 -10.91 43.24
CA ILE A 1087 -34.36 -12.25 43.48
C ILE A 1087 -35.37 -12.62 42.38
N PRO A 1088 -35.08 -13.64 41.54
CA PRO A 1088 -36.07 -14.19 40.62
C PRO A 1088 -37.18 -14.89 41.41
N LEU A 1089 -38.43 -14.67 41.00
CA LEU A 1089 -39.60 -15.18 41.73
C LEU A 1089 -40.25 -16.34 40.98
N ASN A 1090 -40.73 -16.10 39.76
CA ASN A 1090 -41.47 -17.09 38.99
C ASN A 1090 -41.29 -16.86 37.48
N GLY A 1091 -41.64 -17.84 36.66
CA GLY A 1091 -41.65 -17.72 35.21
C GLY A 1091 -42.51 -18.81 34.59
N SER A 1092 -42.95 -18.59 33.35
CA SER A 1092 -43.80 -19.56 32.64
C SER A 1092 -43.12 -20.89 32.35
N HIS A 1093 -41.79 -20.89 32.28
CA HIS A 1093 -40.94 -22.06 32.05
C HIS A 1093 -39.74 -22.04 32.99
N ASN A 1094 -38.98 -23.13 33.04
CA ASN A 1094 -37.73 -23.16 33.79
C ASN A 1094 -36.70 -22.20 33.18
N PHE A 1095 -36.04 -21.42 34.04
CA PHE A 1095 -34.96 -20.52 33.66
C PHE A 1095 -33.84 -20.52 34.70
N VAL A 1096 -32.69 -20.00 34.30
CA VAL A 1096 -31.61 -19.58 35.21
C VAL A 1096 -31.43 -18.08 35.12
N THR A 1097 -30.89 -17.47 36.18
CA THR A 1097 -30.59 -16.03 36.20
C THR A 1097 -29.09 -15.81 36.28
N ARG A 1098 -28.58 -14.95 35.39
CA ARG A 1098 -27.19 -14.52 35.38
C ARG A 1098 -27.11 -13.01 35.53
N VAL A 1099 -26.20 -12.54 36.36
CA VAL A 1099 -25.92 -11.10 36.52
C VAL A 1099 -24.46 -10.85 36.18
N THR A 1100 -24.22 -10.04 35.16
CA THR A 1100 -22.88 -9.68 34.68
C THR A 1100 -22.64 -8.17 34.82
N ASN A 1101 -21.45 -7.81 35.31
CA ASN A 1101 -20.81 -6.49 35.36
C ASN A 1101 -21.68 -5.24 35.03
N PRO A 1102 -21.82 -4.27 35.95
CA PRO A 1102 -22.37 -4.40 37.30
C PRO A 1102 -23.92 -4.40 37.33
N ASN A 1103 -24.58 -4.31 36.18
CA ASN A 1103 -26.00 -3.93 36.11
C ASN A 1103 -26.86 -4.68 35.08
N VAL A 1104 -26.29 -5.68 34.40
CA VAL A 1104 -26.99 -6.49 33.40
C VAL A 1104 -27.52 -7.76 34.05
N VAL A 1105 -28.82 -8.02 33.89
CA VAL A 1105 -29.53 -9.19 34.37
C VAL A 1105 -30.08 -9.95 33.19
N GLU A 1106 -29.84 -11.26 33.16
CA GLU A 1106 -30.30 -12.16 32.09
C GLU A 1106 -31.14 -13.28 32.70
N PHE A 1107 -32.37 -13.44 32.22
CA PHE A 1107 -33.20 -14.62 32.49
C PHE A 1107 -33.14 -15.53 31.26
N ILE A 1108 -32.53 -16.70 31.43
CA ILE A 1108 -32.20 -17.61 30.33
C ILE A 1108 -33.11 -18.83 30.40
N PHE A 1109 -33.99 -18.95 29.42
CA PHE A 1109 -34.90 -20.07 29.21
C PHE A 1109 -34.33 -20.99 28.15
N GLU A 1110 -33.71 -22.10 28.56
CA GLU A 1110 -33.08 -23.03 27.63
C GLU A 1110 -34.03 -24.15 27.22
N ASN A 1111 -34.08 -24.40 25.91
CA ASN A 1111 -34.83 -25.50 25.29
C ASN A 1111 -36.32 -25.61 25.71
N ILE A 1112 -36.99 -24.47 25.90
CA ILE A 1112 -38.40 -24.45 26.31
C ILE A 1112 -39.36 -24.82 25.17
N GLN A 1113 -38.87 -24.78 23.91
CA GLN A 1113 -39.66 -25.11 22.71
C GLN A 1113 -40.95 -24.29 22.59
N LEU A 1114 -40.88 -22.98 22.89
CA LEU A 1114 -42.05 -22.09 22.91
C LEU A 1114 -42.74 -22.09 21.53
N PRO A 1115 -43.98 -22.60 21.41
CA PRO A 1115 -44.70 -22.68 20.15
C PRO A 1115 -44.88 -21.31 19.47
N PHE A 1116 -45.18 -21.32 18.17
CA PHE A 1116 -45.56 -20.13 17.40
C PHE A 1116 -47.08 -20.05 17.14
N ASN A 1117 -47.87 -20.89 17.81
CA ASN A 1117 -49.32 -20.90 17.68
C ASN A 1117 -49.97 -19.97 18.71
N ASP A 1118 -50.97 -19.20 18.30
CA ASP A 1118 -51.64 -18.15 19.09
C ASP A 1118 -52.23 -18.60 20.44
N ALA A 1119 -52.30 -19.90 20.71
CA ALA A 1119 -52.89 -20.43 21.94
C ALA A 1119 -51.85 -20.70 23.05
N ASN A 1120 -50.57 -20.88 22.71
CA ASN A 1120 -49.53 -21.31 23.66
C ASN A 1120 -48.15 -20.67 23.41
N ASN A 1121 -48.09 -19.59 22.64
CA ASN A 1121 -46.86 -18.90 22.26
C ASN A 1121 -46.40 -17.86 23.30
N ASP A 1122 -47.07 -17.76 24.44
CA ASP A 1122 -46.80 -16.80 25.50
C ASP A 1122 -45.85 -17.32 26.58
N GLY A 1123 -45.08 -16.41 27.17
CA GLY A 1123 -44.30 -16.66 28.38
C GLY A 1123 -44.06 -15.40 29.21
N TYR A 1124 -43.53 -15.60 30.42
CA TYR A 1124 -43.22 -14.50 31.33
C TYR A 1124 -42.08 -14.84 32.29
N VAL A 1125 -41.47 -13.80 32.86
CA VAL A 1125 -40.60 -13.87 34.03
C VAL A 1125 -40.96 -12.78 35.03
N SER A 1126 -41.00 -13.11 36.32
CA SER A 1126 -41.18 -12.17 37.41
C SER A 1126 -40.03 -12.22 38.42
N PHE A 1127 -39.69 -11.06 38.97
CA PHE A 1127 -38.60 -10.92 39.93
C PHE A 1127 -38.83 -9.69 40.82
N LYS A 1128 -38.14 -9.63 41.96
CA LYS A 1128 -38.10 -8.46 42.85
C LYS A 1128 -36.69 -7.91 43.00
N ILE A 1129 -36.58 -6.59 43.18
CA ILE A 1129 -35.33 -5.88 43.41
C ILE A 1129 -35.56 -4.69 44.35
N LYS A 1130 -34.62 -4.41 45.27
CA LYS A 1130 -34.71 -3.25 46.15
C LYS A 1130 -34.34 -1.97 45.42
N THR A 1131 -35.11 -0.93 45.69
CA THR A 1131 -34.71 0.45 45.36
C THR A 1131 -33.61 0.91 46.32
N LYS A 1132 -32.79 1.88 45.92
CA LYS A 1132 -31.82 2.48 46.85
C LYS A 1132 -32.54 3.36 47.86
N SER A 1133 -32.13 3.28 49.12
CA SER A 1133 -32.65 4.12 50.21
C SER A 1133 -32.36 5.62 50.01
N THR A 1134 -31.57 5.98 49.01
CA THR A 1134 -31.22 7.37 48.65
C THR A 1134 -32.31 8.07 47.82
N LEU A 1135 -33.38 7.38 47.41
CA LEU A 1135 -34.47 8.02 46.65
C LEU A 1135 -35.34 8.91 47.55
N THR A 1136 -35.84 10.00 46.99
CA THR A 1136 -36.65 11.01 47.69
C THR A 1136 -37.91 11.36 46.89
N GLY A 1137 -38.89 11.99 47.54
CA GLY A 1137 -40.15 12.36 46.91
C GLY A 1137 -39.94 13.19 45.64
N GLY A 1138 -40.50 12.72 44.53
CA GLY A 1138 -40.32 13.30 43.19
C GLY A 1138 -39.26 12.61 42.32
N ASP A 1139 -38.40 11.76 42.89
CA ASP A 1139 -37.52 10.88 42.11
C ASP A 1139 -38.35 9.84 41.34
N SER A 1140 -37.87 9.43 40.17
CA SER A 1140 -38.41 8.29 39.43
C SER A 1140 -37.32 7.28 39.07
N PHE A 1141 -37.76 6.07 38.77
CA PHE A 1141 -36.93 5.02 38.21
C PHE A 1141 -37.67 4.38 37.03
N SER A 1142 -36.93 4.16 35.95
CA SER A 1142 -37.44 3.62 34.69
C SER A 1142 -36.64 2.39 34.30
N ASN A 1143 -37.28 1.43 33.64
CA ASN A 1143 -36.56 0.25 33.16
C ASN A 1143 -37.16 -0.34 31.86
N THR A 1144 -36.32 -0.95 31.02
CA THR A 1144 -36.63 -1.52 29.70
C THR A 1144 -35.87 -2.85 29.53
N ALA A 1145 -36.51 -3.86 28.95
CA ALA A 1145 -35.89 -5.14 28.66
C ALA A 1145 -35.77 -5.41 27.14
N LYS A 1146 -34.85 -6.31 26.78
CA LYS A 1146 -34.64 -6.85 25.43
C LYS A 1146 -34.89 -8.36 25.46
N ILE A 1147 -35.77 -8.85 24.60
CA ILE A 1147 -36.16 -10.26 24.52
C ILE A 1147 -35.54 -10.86 23.25
N TYR A 1148 -34.66 -11.85 23.40
CA TYR A 1148 -34.02 -12.57 22.31
C TYR A 1148 -34.68 -13.94 22.14
N PHE A 1149 -35.19 -14.21 20.94
CA PHE A 1149 -35.69 -15.54 20.55
C PHE A 1149 -34.61 -16.26 19.74
N ASP A 1150 -34.09 -17.36 20.29
CA ASP A 1150 -32.93 -18.09 19.77
C ASP A 1150 -31.73 -17.16 19.53
N TYR A 1151 -31.34 -16.96 18.27
CA TYR A 1151 -30.21 -16.12 17.86
C TYR A 1151 -30.66 -14.93 17.00
N ASN A 1152 -31.95 -14.61 17.03
CA ASN A 1152 -32.51 -13.49 16.28
C ASN A 1152 -32.24 -12.14 16.98
N ALA A 1153 -32.43 -11.04 16.24
CA ALA A 1153 -32.39 -9.70 16.80
C ALA A 1153 -33.45 -9.53 17.92
N PRO A 1154 -33.17 -8.74 18.97
CA PRO A 1154 -34.05 -8.63 20.11
C PRO A 1154 -35.32 -7.83 19.81
N ILE A 1155 -36.43 -8.23 20.43
CA ILE A 1155 -37.63 -7.40 20.59
C ILE A 1155 -37.42 -6.54 21.85
N ILE A 1156 -37.52 -5.22 21.69
CA ILE A 1156 -37.33 -4.26 22.80
C ILE A 1156 -38.70 -3.97 23.42
N THR A 1157 -38.84 -4.13 24.74
CA THR A 1157 -40.10 -3.84 25.45
C THR A 1157 -40.34 -2.33 25.55
N ASN A 1158 -41.53 -1.94 26.05
CA ASN A 1158 -41.75 -0.59 26.55
C ASN A 1158 -40.79 -0.23 27.71
N THR A 1159 -40.58 1.07 27.94
CA THR A 1159 -39.96 1.61 29.16
C THR A 1159 -41.04 1.86 30.21
N TYR A 1160 -41.00 1.17 31.35
CA TYR A 1160 -41.93 1.41 32.47
C TYR A 1160 -41.30 2.34 33.51
N THR A 1161 -42.05 3.34 34.00
CA THR A 1161 -41.56 4.35 34.96
C THR A 1161 -42.44 4.41 36.21
N THR A 1162 -41.81 4.35 37.38
CA THR A 1162 -42.47 4.50 38.69
C THR A 1162 -41.87 5.71 39.43
N THR A 1163 -42.70 6.49 40.11
CA THR A 1163 -42.30 7.73 40.81
C THR A 1163 -42.49 7.60 42.32
N VAL A 1164 -41.57 8.14 43.12
CA VAL A 1164 -41.71 8.21 44.58
C VAL A 1164 -42.66 9.34 44.94
N GLU A 1165 -43.77 9.02 45.61
CA GLU A 1165 -44.74 10.00 46.05
C GLU A 1165 -44.10 10.96 47.06
N SER A 1166 -44.19 12.25 46.75
CA SER A 1166 -43.91 13.28 47.73
C SER A 1166 -45.00 13.21 48.80
N THR A 1167 -44.64 13.24 50.09
CA THR A 1167 -45.63 13.48 51.15
C THR A 1167 -46.49 14.66 50.73
N LEU A 1168 -47.82 14.50 50.78
CA LEU A 1168 -48.78 15.58 50.51
C LEU A 1168 -48.53 16.73 51.49
N GLY A 1169 -47.53 17.56 51.18
CA GLY A 1169 -47.52 18.95 51.57
C GLY A 1169 -48.81 19.49 51.00
N ILE A 1170 -49.66 20.01 51.88
CA ILE A 1170 -50.75 20.89 51.48
C ILE A 1170 -50.09 21.86 50.51
N SER A 1171 -50.39 21.75 49.22
CA SER A 1171 -49.86 22.68 48.25
C SER A 1171 -50.28 24.05 48.75
N GLU A 1172 -49.33 24.81 49.29
CA GLU A 1172 -49.50 26.23 49.46
C GLU A 1172 -49.87 26.73 48.07
N ILE A 1173 -51.14 27.09 47.93
CA ILE A 1173 -51.67 27.71 46.74
C ILE A 1173 -50.83 28.98 46.58
N LYS A 1174 -49.88 28.95 45.63
CA LYS A 1174 -49.35 30.17 45.04
C LYS A 1174 -50.57 30.95 44.55
N ASN A 1175 -50.81 32.07 45.22
CA ASN A 1175 -51.81 33.09 44.94
C ASN A 1175 -52.04 33.27 43.43
N ASN A 1176 -53.05 32.59 42.90
CA ASN A 1176 -53.81 33.05 41.75
C ASN A 1176 -55.23 33.27 42.24
N LYS A 1177 -55.71 34.52 42.16
CA LYS A 1177 -57.03 34.99 42.59
C LYS A 1177 -58.12 33.97 42.21
N THR A 1178 -58.78 33.38 43.20
CA THR A 1178 -59.87 32.41 43.03
C THR A 1178 -61.12 33.09 42.46
N GLU A 1179 -61.54 32.69 41.26
CA GLU A 1179 -62.83 33.09 40.64
C GLU A 1179 -64.06 32.50 41.36
N ILE A 1180 -63.88 31.49 42.24
CA ILE A 1180 -64.98 30.80 42.95
C ILE A 1180 -64.74 30.80 44.47
N SER A 1181 -65.72 31.26 45.25
CA SER A 1181 -65.68 31.28 46.74
C SER A 1181 -67.06 30.97 47.35
N ILE A 1182 -67.09 30.64 48.64
CA ILE A 1182 -68.35 30.32 49.37
C ILE A 1182 -68.49 31.15 50.64
N TYR A 1183 -69.73 31.55 50.97
CA TYR A 1183 -70.02 32.36 52.16
C TYR A 1183 -71.50 32.24 52.60
N PRO A 1184 -71.85 32.49 53.87
CA PRO A 1184 -70.92 32.59 55.00
C PRO A 1184 -70.27 31.22 55.28
N ASN A 1185 -69.02 31.23 55.72
CA ASN A 1185 -68.33 30.04 56.20
C ASN A 1185 -67.58 30.44 57.48
N PRO A 1186 -68.05 30.05 58.68
CA PRO A 1186 -69.07 29.03 58.96
C PRO A 1186 -70.49 29.42 58.52
N VAL A 1187 -71.28 28.42 58.11
CA VAL A 1187 -72.68 28.55 57.65
C VAL A 1187 -73.65 27.97 58.67
N LYS A 1188 -74.82 28.58 58.80
CA LYS A 1188 -75.90 28.03 59.62
C LYS A 1188 -76.93 27.33 58.75
N ASP A 1189 -77.60 28.06 57.84
CA ASP A 1189 -78.74 27.47 57.10
C ASP A 1189 -78.48 27.49 55.58
N LEU A 1190 -77.99 28.61 55.02
CA LEU A 1190 -77.79 28.77 53.58
C LEU A 1190 -76.34 29.13 53.23
N LEU A 1191 -75.72 28.35 52.34
CA LEU A 1191 -74.37 28.55 51.82
C LEU A 1191 -74.42 29.14 50.40
N TYR A 1192 -73.91 30.35 50.22
CA TYR A 1192 -73.82 31.02 48.92
C TYR A 1192 -72.50 30.73 48.23
N ILE A 1193 -72.52 30.68 46.90
CA ILE A 1193 -71.36 30.44 46.04
C ILE A 1193 -71.16 31.67 45.15
N ARG A 1194 -70.06 32.40 45.34
CA ARG A 1194 -69.64 33.44 44.41
C ARG A 1194 -68.86 32.80 43.28
N SER A 1195 -69.33 32.96 42.04
CA SER A 1195 -68.66 32.47 40.83
C SER A 1195 -69.11 33.32 39.64
N ASP A 1196 -68.19 33.70 38.75
CA ASP A 1196 -68.53 34.36 37.48
C ASP A 1196 -68.97 33.33 36.41
N LYS A 1197 -68.72 32.05 36.67
CA LYS A 1197 -69.07 30.91 35.81
C LYS A 1197 -70.38 30.25 36.25
N GLU A 1198 -71.12 29.71 35.27
CA GLU A 1198 -72.34 28.94 35.51
C GLU A 1198 -72.03 27.65 36.27
N ILE A 1199 -72.79 27.40 37.35
CA ILE A 1199 -72.63 26.22 38.21
C ILE A 1199 -73.58 25.13 37.70
N ILE A 1200 -73.00 24.01 37.27
CA ILE A 1200 -73.75 22.85 36.76
C ILE A 1200 -74.34 22.06 37.94
N LYS A 1201 -73.52 21.76 38.95
CA LYS A 1201 -73.96 21.08 40.18
C LYS A 1201 -72.98 21.29 41.31
N THR A 1202 -73.41 20.96 42.52
CA THR A 1202 -72.57 20.92 43.71
C THR A 1202 -72.77 19.62 44.47
N GLU A 1203 -71.70 19.09 45.04
CA GLU A 1203 -71.72 17.89 45.87
C GLU A 1203 -71.10 18.20 47.23
N ILE A 1204 -71.79 17.86 48.32
CA ILE A 1204 -71.27 17.98 49.69
C ILE A 1204 -70.85 16.61 50.19
N PHE A 1205 -69.67 16.55 50.81
CA PHE A 1205 -69.08 15.38 51.40
C PHE A 1205 -68.86 15.59 52.90
N ASP A 1206 -69.03 14.53 53.69
CA ASP A 1206 -68.46 14.49 55.04
C ASP A 1206 -66.94 14.26 55.01
N VAL A 1207 -66.32 14.34 56.18
CA VAL A 1207 -64.86 14.16 56.36
C VAL A 1207 -64.36 12.75 55.99
N SER A 1208 -65.25 11.76 55.91
CA SER A 1208 -64.94 10.40 55.43
C SER A 1208 -65.10 10.25 53.91
N GLY A 1209 -65.42 11.33 53.19
CA GLY A 1209 -65.57 11.32 51.73
C GLY A 1209 -66.89 10.76 51.22
N ARG A 1210 -67.88 10.53 52.09
CA ARG A 1210 -69.23 10.10 51.70
C ARG A 1210 -70.04 11.30 51.21
N ILE A 1211 -70.67 11.17 50.04
CA ILE A 1211 -71.56 12.19 49.48
C ILE A 1211 -72.82 12.28 50.35
N LEU A 1212 -73.06 13.45 50.92
CA LEU A 1212 -74.25 13.76 51.72
C LEU A 1212 -75.33 14.46 50.91
N SER A 1213 -74.94 15.22 49.88
CA SER A 1213 -75.87 15.93 49.02
C SER A 1213 -75.25 16.15 47.64
N SER A 1214 -76.05 16.05 46.58
CA SER A 1214 -75.64 16.34 45.19
C SER A 1214 -76.80 17.03 44.49
N VAL A 1215 -76.65 18.33 44.22
CA VAL A 1215 -77.75 19.16 43.69
C VAL A 1215 -77.31 20.08 42.56
N VAL A 1216 -78.21 20.31 41.61
CA VAL A 1216 -78.07 21.33 40.56
C VAL A 1216 -78.47 22.68 41.15
N VAL A 1217 -77.55 23.64 41.17
CA VAL A 1217 -77.74 24.93 41.86
C VAL A 1217 -78.11 26.03 40.86
N LYS A 1218 -79.38 26.46 40.86
CA LYS A 1218 -79.88 27.51 39.94
C LYS A 1218 -79.65 28.95 40.41
N ASN A 1219 -79.57 29.20 41.72
CA ASN A 1219 -79.47 30.55 42.30
C ASN A 1219 -78.15 30.81 43.05
N LYS A 1220 -77.10 30.05 42.74
CA LYS A 1220 -75.76 30.13 43.38
C LYS A 1220 -75.82 30.09 44.92
N SER A 1221 -76.80 29.38 45.49
CA SER A 1221 -76.93 29.13 46.93
C SER A 1221 -77.42 27.72 47.19
N LEU A 1222 -77.10 27.19 48.38
CA LEU A 1222 -77.38 25.83 48.79
C LEU A 1222 -77.92 25.82 50.23
N ASP A 1223 -79.07 25.17 50.43
CA ASP A 1223 -79.56 24.88 51.77
C ASP A 1223 -78.75 23.75 52.38
N VAL A 1224 -78.23 23.99 53.58
CA VAL A 1224 -77.38 23.06 54.35
C VAL A 1224 -77.92 22.86 55.76
N ASN A 1225 -79.17 23.26 56.03
CA ASN A 1225 -79.77 23.17 57.36
C ASN A 1225 -79.86 21.72 57.88
N ASP A 1226 -80.11 20.76 56.99
CA ASP A 1226 -80.21 19.33 57.32
C ASP A 1226 -78.85 18.67 57.61
N LEU A 1227 -77.74 19.39 57.42
CA LEU A 1227 -76.42 18.88 57.79
C LEU A 1227 -76.18 19.03 59.30
N PRO A 1228 -75.72 17.97 59.98
CA PRO A 1228 -75.25 18.08 61.37
C PRO A 1228 -74.15 19.14 61.53
N LYS A 1229 -73.92 19.58 62.77
CA LYS A 1229 -72.78 20.48 63.05
C LYS A 1229 -71.48 19.76 62.75
N GLY A 1230 -70.61 20.35 61.93
CA GLY A 1230 -69.40 19.66 61.48
C GLY A 1230 -68.69 20.33 60.32
N GLN A 1231 -67.55 19.75 59.95
CA GLN A 1231 -66.78 20.16 58.79
C GLN A 1231 -67.22 19.37 57.55
N TYR A 1232 -67.40 20.07 56.44
CA TYR A 1232 -67.83 19.50 55.17
C TYR A 1232 -66.93 19.98 54.02
N ILE A 1233 -66.85 19.19 52.96
CA ILE A 1233 -66.21 19.57 51.70
C ILE A 1233 -67.32 19.75 50.67
N ILE A 1234 -67.35 20.88 49.97
CA ILE A 1234 -68.22 21.09 48.82
C ILE A 1234 -67.38 21.07 47.52
N LYS A 1235 -67.76 20.20 46.59
CA LYS A 1235 -67.33 20.24 45.19
C LYS A 1235 -68.31 21.08 44.38
N ILE A 1236 -67.80 22.03 43.63
CA ILE A 1236 -68.57 22.88 42.73
C ILE A 1236 -68.13 22.58 41.31
N PHE A 1237 -69.06 22.11 40.49
CA PHE A 1237 -68.83 21.77 39.10
C PHE A 1237 -69.30 22.92 38.22
N THR A 1238 -68.40 23.50 37.44
CA THR A 1238 -68.73 24.38 36.31
C THR A 1238 -68.47 23.63 35.01
N LYS A 1239 -68.82 24.22 33.87
CA LYS A 1239 -68.56 23.60 32.54
C LYS A 1239 -67.09 23.29 32.30
N ASP A 1240 -66.20 24.12 32.85
CA ASP A 1240 -64.78 24.10 32.50
C ASP A 1240 -63.88 23.64 33.66
N SER A 1241 -64.41 23.51 34.89
CA SER A 1241 -63.59 23.21 36.07
C SER A 1241 -64.38 22.65 37.25
N ILE A 1242 -63.69 21.92 38.14
CA ILE A 1242 -64.22 21.46 39.43
C ILE A 1242 -63.42 22.15 40.53
N SER A 1243 -64.11 22.83 41.46
CA SER A 1243 -63.49 23.48 42.62
C SER A 1243 -63.88 22.79 43.92
N ASN A 1244 -62.90 22.49 44.78
CA ASN A 1244 -63.12 21.91 46.11
C ASN A 1244 -62.94 22.99 47.18
N LEU A 1245 -63.97 23.25 47.99
CA LEU A 1245 -63.91 24.19 49.09
C LEU A 1245 -64.38 23.53 50.38
N LYS A 1246 -63.82 23.94 51.52
CA LYS A 1246 -64.22 23.44 52.85
C LYS A 1246 -65.14 24.45 53.52
N PHE A 1247 -66.22 23.98 54.14
CA PHE A 1247 -67.05 24.83 54.99
C PHE A 1247 -67.44 24.16 56.30
N PHE A 1248 -67.73 24.99 57.30
CA PHE A 1248 -68.14 24.54 58.63
C PHE A 1248 -69.63 24.85 58.84
N LYS A 1249 -70.42 23.84 59.18
CA LYS A 1249 -71.82 23.97 59.58
C LYS A 1249 -71.92 24.18 61.09
N GLN A 1250 -72.59 25.24 61.51
CA GLN A 1250 -72.84 25.59 62.91
C GLN A 1250 -74.10 24.97 63.50
#